data_AF-A0A561VEE8-F1
#
_entry.id   AF-A0A561VEE8-F1
#
_cell.length_a   1.000
_cell.length_b   1.000
_cell.length_c   1.000
_cell.angle_alpha   90.00
_cell.angle_beta   90.00
_cell.angle_gamma   90.00
#
_symmetry.space_group_name_H-M   'P 1'
#
loop_
_entity.id
_entity.type
_entity.pdbx_description
1 polymer ?
#
loop_
_entity_poly.entity_id
_entity_poly.type
_entity_poly.pdbx_seq_one_letter_code
_entity_poly.pdbx_strand_id
1 'polypeptide(L)'
;MVEVVGPVRWRGTPYWFAGAPDGSLGLLLMSHVLAAVAWPYANGPRHIGHVSGFGVPSDVFARYMRMAGHDVLMVSGTDEHGTPIQVQADADGVTPRELADRYNRVIVEDLHGLGLSYDLFTRTTTRNHYAVVQELFEGMYRNGYIVPKTTMGAISPSTGRTLPDRYIEGTCPICGYDSARGDQCDNCGNQLDPIDLINPKSRINGEAPKFVETEHFFLDLPALAEVLRQWLDTREGWRPNVLRFSRNLLDDLQPRAITRDLEWGVPIPLDGWRDRSDKRIYVWFDAVIGYLSASIEWARRSGDPEAWRKYWNSKDGEGSVPSADGVGEDARSYYFMGKDNIVFHSVIWPALLSGYSGEGSRDGEPGELGRLNLPTEVVSSEYLTMEGRKFSSSRKVVIYVRDFLERYDADALRYFIAAAGPESNDTDFTWAEFLRRNNDELVAGWGNLVNRSVSMAAKNFGAIPPVDPAGLTEADEALLATARAGFAGVGDLIGRHRQKQAIGEAMKVVAEANRYLSEQAPWKLKDEADKPRMGTILHVALQVISDANTLLTPFLPHSAQQVHELLGGTGVHAPMPVIEQVDDLDGGPAYPVLTGDYTVGARWESVAIEAGRPLAAPKPVFRKLDPSIVDEELARLAG
;
A
#
# COMPACT_ATOMS: atom_id res chain seq x y z
N MET A 1 -2.06 64.02 17.12
CA MET A 1 -2.21 63.93 15.65
C MET A 1 -2.18 62.46 15.32
N VAL A 2 -3.39 61.91 15.14
CA VAL A 2 -3.67 60.50 14.90
C VAL A 2 -3.76 60.37 13.40
N GLU A 3 -2.89 59.57 12.78
CA GLU A 3 -3.02 59.19 11.38
C GLU A 3 -3.36 57.71 11.28
N VAL A 4 -4.46 57.48 10.58
CA VAL A 4 -5.21 56.24 10.43
C VAL A 4 -4.56 55.43 9.31
N VAL A 5 -4.07 54.23 9.63
CA VAL A 5 -3.63 53.26 8.63
C VAL A 5 -4.85 52.49 8.14
N GLY A 6 -5.20 52.66 6.87
CA GLY A 6 -6.28 51.94 6.20
C GLY A 6 -5.95 50.46 5.92
N PRO A 7 -6.97 49.62 5.63
CA PRO A 7 -6.79 48.18 5.48
C PRO A 7 -6.16 47.82 4.12
N VAL A 8 -5.12 47.00 4.17
CA VAL A 8 -4.52 46.35 3.01
C VAL A 8 -5.53 45.35 2.44
N ARG A 9 -5.95 45.57 1.19
CA ARG A 9 -6.83 44.65 0.43
C ARG A 9 -6.04 43.40 0.04
N TRP A 10 -6.44 42.27 0.59
CA TRP A 10 -6.14 40.95 0.05
C TRP A 10 -6.78 40.80 -1.34
N ARG A 11 -5.97 40.63 -2.38
CA ARG A 11 -6.43 40.08 -3.68
C ARG A 11 -6.04 38.62 -3.73
N GLY A 12 -6.84 37.78 -3.09
CA GLY A 12 -6.86 36.34 -3.37
C GLY A 12 -7.88 36.10 -4.47
N THR A 13 -7.43 35.70 -5.65
CA THR A 13 -8.28 35.18 -6.72
C THR A 13 -8.56 33.71 -6.39
N PRO A 14 -9.83 33.28 -6.21
CA PRO A 14 -10.13 31.86 -6.09
C PRO A 14 -10.13 31.24 -7.48
N TYR A 15 -9.33 30.19 -7.69
CA TYR A 15 -9.45 29.34 -8.87
C TYR A 15 -10.77 28.56 -8.79
N TRP A 16 -11.80 29.11 -9.42
CA TRP A 16 -13.04 28.41 -9.70
C TRP A 16 -12.85 27.59 -10.98
N PHE A 17 -12.89 26.27 -10.87
CA PHE A 17 -13.16 25.41 -12.02
C PHE A 17 -14.65 25.56 -12.38
N ALA A 18 -14.95 26.57 -13.19
CA ALA A 18 -16.20 26.63 -13.94
C ALA A 18 -16.02 25.77 -15.20
N GLY A 19 -16.80 24.69 -15.32
CA GLY A 19 -16.79 23.83 -16.49
C GLY A 19 -17.15 24.62 -17.76
N ALA A 20 -16.43 24.36 -18.85
CA ALA A 20 -16.75 24.91 -20.16
C ALA A 20 -18.12 24.36 -20.63
N PRO A 21 -18.97 25.15 -21.30
CA PRO A 21 -20.35 24.76 -21.64
C PRO A 21 -20.47 23.82 -22.86
N ASP A 22 -19.37 23.31 -23.41
CA ASP A 22 -19.35 22.64 -24.71
C ASP A 22 -18.99 21.15 -24.69
N GLY A 23 -18.95 20.51 -23.50
CA GLY A 23 -18.78 19.06 -23.41
C GLY A 23 -17.42 18.55 -23.90
N SER A 24 -16.44 19.44 -24.10
CA SER A 24 -15.04 19.04 -24.24
C SER A 24 -14.48 18.71 -22.86
N LEU A 25 -14.46 17.42 -22.52
CA LEU A 25 -13.56 16.89 -21.49
C LEU A 25 -12.16 17.36 -21.88
N GLY A 26 -11.62 18.37 -21.19
CA GLY A 26 -10.21 18.72 -21.32
C GLY A 26 -9.43 17.43 -21.17
N LEU A 27 -8.56 17.12 -22.14
CA LEU A 27 -7.66 15.97 -22.07
C LEU A 27 -7.02 15.99 -20.67
N LEU A 28 -7.47 15.10 -19.80
CA LEU A 28 -6.73 14.76 -18.58
C LEU A 28 -5.38 14.26 -19.11
N LEU A 29 -4.33 15.05 -18.92
CA LEU A 29 -2.97 14.62 -19.21
C LEU A 29 -2.75 13.28 -18.49
N MET A 30 -2.59 12.21 -19.26
CA MET A 30 -2.40 10.87 -18.73
C MET A 30 -1.06 10.81 -18.00
N SER A 31 -1.10 10.82 -16.67
CA SER A 31 0.10 10.70 -15.85
C SER A 31 0.55 9.25 -15.65
N HIS A 32 1.86 9.04 -15.52
CA HIS A 32 2.45 7.78 -15.09
C HIS A 32 2.50 7.75 -13.55
N VAL A 33 1.80 6.80 -12.93
CA VAL A 33 1.66 6.72 -11.48
C VAL A 33 2.31 5.44 -10.98
N LEU A 34 3.37 5.59 -10.18
CA LEU A 34 3.98 4.50 -9.43
C LEU A 34 3.33 4.40 -8.05
N ALA A 35 2.71 3.26 -7.75
CA ALA A 35 2.30 2.89 -6.40
C ALA A 35 3.27 1.86 -5.82
N ALA A 36 4.22 2.34 -5.01
CA ALA A 36 5.24 1.53 -4.35
C ALA A 36 4.74 1.07 -2.98
N VAL A 37 4.52 -0.23 -2.78
CA VAL A 37 3.84 -0.75 -1.60
C VAL A 37 4.80 -1.51 -0.70
N ALA A 38 4.88 -1.13 0.58
CA ALA A 38 5.82 -1.70 1.55
C ALA A 38 5.87 -3.23 1.52
N TRP A 39 7.09 -3.77 1.48
CA TRP A 39 7.35 -5.19 1.27
C TRP A 39 7.11 -5.97 2.58
N PRO A 40 6.17 -6.92 2.64
CA PRO A 40 5.99 -7.75 3.81
C PRO A 40 7.17 -8.71 4.00
N TYR A 41 7.65 -8.80 5.24
CA TYR A 41 8.72 -9.71 5.62
C TYR A 41 8.27 -11.18 5.54
N ALA A 42 9.04 -12.03 4.86
CA ALA A 42 8.74 -13.45 4.64
C ALA A 42 9.14 -14.36 5.82
N ASN A 43 8.94 -13.91 7.06
CA ASN A 43 9.23 -14.68 8.28
C ASN A 43 7.98 -15.23 8.97
N GLY A 44 6.82 -15.11 8.33
CA GLY A 44 5.55 -15.53 8.92
C GLY A 44 4.33 -15.03 8.15
N PRO A 45 3.14 -15.57 8.44
CA PRO A 45 1.89 -15.11 7.82
C PRO A 45 1.60 -13.65 8.17
N ARG A 46 0.84 -12.98 7.31
CA ARG A 46 0.40 -11.59 7.53
C ARG A 46 -0.93 -11.54 8.25
N HIS A 47 -1.16 -10.43 8.92
CA HIS A 47 -2.37 -10.16 9.70
C HIS A 47 -3.08 -8.91 9.20
N ILE A 48 -4.34 -8.72 9.59
CA ILE A 48 -5.18 -7.62 9.08
C ILE A 48 -4.55 -6.23 9.31
N GLY A 49 -3.84 -6.02 10.41
CA GLY A 49 -3.10 -4.78 10.67
C GLY A 49 -1.98 -4.45 9.67
N HIS A 50 -1.40 -5.45 9.00
CA HIS A 50 -0.42 -5.23 7.94
C HIS A 50 -1.12 -4.71 6.67
N VAL A 51 -2.15 -5.42 6.23
CA VAL A 51 -2.89 -5.08 5.00
C VAL A 51 -3.74 -3.81 5.16
N SER A 52 -4.10 -3.42 6.38
CA SER A 52 -4.69 -2.11 6.67
C SER A 52 -3.71 -0.96 6.52
N GLY A 53 -2.41 -1.22 6.69
CA GLY A 53 -1.36 -0.20 6.60
C GLY A 53 -0.92 0.06 5.17
N PHE A 54 -0.53 -1.00 4.44
CA PHE A 54 0.01 -0.89 3.09
C PHE A 54 -0.92 -1.44 2.00
N GLY A 55 -1.61 -2.55 2.25
CA GLY A 55 -2.24 -3.36 1.18
C GLY A 55 -3.50 -2.74 0.60
N VAL A 56 -4.56 -2.65 1.40
CA VAL A 56 -5.85 -2.12 0.93
C VAL A 56 -5.77 -0.63 0.54
N PRO A 57 -5.11 0.26 1.30
CA PRO A 57 -5.03 1.68 0.91
C PRO A 57 -4.33 1.92 -0.43
N SER A 58 -3.29 1.14 -0.74
CA SER A 58 -2.57 1.26 -2.02
C SER A 58 -3.40 0.71 -3.18
N ASP A 59 -4.09 -0.41 -2.99
CA ASP A 59 -4.96 -1.00 -4.01
C ASP A 59 -6.17 -0.11 -4.35
N VAL A 60 -6.81 0.48 -3.33
CA VAL A 60 -7.90 1.45 -3.53
C VAL A 60 -7.40 2.63 -4.38
N PHE A 61 -6.22 3.17 -4.05
CA PHE A 61 -5.62 4.26 -4.81
C PHE A 61 -5.29 3.85 -6.25
N ALA A 62 -4.63 2.70 -6.45
CA ALA A 62 -4.23 2.21 -7.77
C ALA A 62 -5.44 1.96 -8.67
N ARG A 63 -6.50 1.33 -8.13
CA ARG A 63 -7.76 1.10 -8.86
C ARG A 63 -8.39 2.41 -9.30
N TYR A 64 -8.52 3.38 -8.40
CA TYR A 64 -9.04 4.70 -8.74
C TYR A 64 -8.20 5.38 -9.84
N MET A 65 -6.87 5.39 -9.70
CA MET A 65 -5.98 6.02 -10.69
C MET A 65 -6.12 5.39 -12.08
N ARG A 66 -6.19 4.05 -12.17
CA ARG A 66 -6.46 3.35 -13.44
C ARG A 66 -7.83 3.72 -14.01
N MET A 67 -8.87 3.71 -13.18
CA MET A 67 -10.22 4.07 -13.61
C MET A 67 -10.30 5.53 -14.09
N ALA A 68 -9.53 6.43 -13.49
CA ALA A 68 -9.42 7.85 -13.87
C ALA A 68 -8.58 8.08 -15.14
N GLY A 69 -8.02 7.02 -15.73
CA GLY A 69 -7.29 7.07 -17.00
C GLY A 69 -5.77 7.26 -16.86
N HIS A 70 -5.21 7.13 -15.65
CA HIS A 70 -3.77 7.15 -15.46
C HIS A 70 -3.13 5.81 -15.82
N ASP A 71 -1.88 5.87 -16.27
CA ASP A 71 -1.04 4.69 -16.46
C ASP A 71 -0.39 4.33 -15.13
N VAL A 72 -0.80 3.22 -14.53
CA VAL A 72 -0.41 2.86 -13.15
C VAL A 72 0.53 1.65 -13.16
N LEU A 73 1.64 1.78 -12.44
CA LEU A 73 2.52 0.68 -12.06
C LEU A 73 2.47 0.50 -10.54
N MET A 74 1.77 -0.53 -10.08
CA MET A 74 1.67 -0.92 -8.66
C MET A 74 2.58 -2.12 -8.39
N VAL A 75 3.64 -1.90 -7.62
CA VAL A 75 4.69 -2.91 -7.38
C VAL A 75 4.97 -3.14 -5.91
N SER A 76 5.31 -4.39 -5.58
CA SER A 76 5.76 -4.83 -4.27
C SER A 76 6.44 -6.20 -4.37
N GLY A 77 6.69 -6.82 -3.24
CA GLY A 77 7.15 -8.18 -3.14
C GLY A 77 7.39 -8.58 -1.70
N THR A 78 7.82 -9.81 -1.47
CA THR A 78 8.28 -10.20 -0.14
C THR A 78 9.72 -9.77 0.12
N ASP A 79 9.95 -9.16 1.27
CA ASP A 79 11.28 -8.93 1.84
C ASP A 79 11.76 -10.23 2.50
N GLU A 80 12.79 -10.84 1.91
CA GLU A 80 13.22 -12.19 2.21
C GLU A 80 14.62 -12.28 2.81
N HIS A 81 15.28 -11.16 3.11
CA HIS A 81 16.66 -11.16 3.65
C HIS A 81 16.71 -10.74 5.11
N GLY A 82 17.90 -10.79 5.72
CA GLY A 82 18.14 -10.26 7.06
C GLY A 82 17.97 -11.26 8.21
N THR A 83 18.38 -10.82 9.41
CA THR A 83 18.47 -11.67 10.61
C THR A 83 17.15 -12.36 10.98
N PRO A 84 15.97 -11.71 10.98
CA PRO A 84 14.72 -12.36 11.40
C PRO A 84 14.30 -13.56 10.52
N ILE A 85 14.66 -13.58 9.24
CA ILE A 85 14.46 -14.75 8.37
C ILE A 85 15.33 -15.91 8.85
N GLN A 86 16.61 -15.65 9.11
CA GLN A 86 17.54 -16.66 9.61
C GLN A 86 17.10 -17.19 10.99
N VAL A 87 16.71 -16.31 11.92
CA VAL A 87 16.21 -16.70 13.25
C VAL A 87 15.03 -17.67 13.13
N GLN A 88 14.07 -17.34 12.26
CA GLN A 88 12.88 -18.16 12.09
C GLN A 88 13.19 -19.48 11.36
N ALA A 89 14.08 -19.45 10.36
CA ALA A 89 14.52 -20.64 9.65
C ALA A 89 15.23 -21.63 10.60
N ASP A 90 16.12 -21.14 11.46
CA ASP A 90 16.80 -21.93 12.48
C ASP A 90 15.80 -22.51 13.50
N ALA A 91 14.79 -21.72 13.91
CA ALA A 91 13.72 -22.18 14.82
C ALA A 91 12.83 -23.28 14.19
N ASP A 92 12.58 -23.19 12.89
CA ASP A 92 11.79 -24.17 12.12
C ASP A 92 12.62 -25.39 11.66
N GLY A 93 13.96 -25.33 11.79
CA GLY A 93 14.87 -26.37 11.32
C GLY A 93 14.96 -26.49 9.79
N VAL A 94 14.80 -25.36 9.07
CA VAL A 94 14.86 -25.28 7.61
C VAL A 94 15.89 -24.24 7.15
N THR A 95 16.22 -24.21 5.86
CA THR A 95 17.06 -23.15 5.30
C THR A 95 16.31 -21.82 5.17
N PRO A 96 17.00 -20.66 5.21
CA PRO A 96 16.38 -19.36 4.93
C PRO A 96 15.62 -19.31 3.61
N ARG A 97 16.13 -20.00 2.57
CA ARG A 97 15.48 -20.09 1.26
C ARG A 97 14.16 -20.85 1.33
N GLU A 98 14.12 -22.01 1.98
CA GLU A 98 12.88 -22.79 2.13
C GLU A 98 11.82 -22.02 2.95
N LEU A 99 12.26 -21.28 3.97
CA LEU A 99 11.38 -20.41 4.75
C LEU A 99 10.78 -19.30 3.89
N ALA A 100 11.63 -18.59 3.14
CA ALA A 100 11.22 -17.53 2.23
C ALA A 100 10.27 -18.05 1.14
N ASP A 101 10.58 -19.19 0.50
CA ASP A 101 9.72 -19.84 -0.50
C ASP A 101 8.32 -20.16 0.06
N ARG A 102 8.27 -20.69 1.31
CA ARG A 102 7.01 -21.00 1.99
C ARG A 102 6.18 -19.75 2.23
N TYR A 103 6.77 -18.72 2.86
CA TYR A 103 6.00 -17.53 3.23
C TYR A 103 5.74 -16.58 2.07
N ASN A 104 6.58 -16.54 1.05
CA ASN A 104 6.24 -15.87 -0.21
C ASN A 104 4.94 -16.43 -0.78
N ARG A 105 4.80 -17.75 -0.86
CA ARG A 105 3.56 -18.37 -1.35
C ARG A 105 2.35 -18.01 -0.49
N VAL A 106 2.47 -18.12 0.84
CA VAL A 106 1.38 -17.77 1.76
C VAL A 106 0.95 -16.31 1.57
N ILE A 107 1.92 -15.39 1.47
CA ILE A 107 1.64 -13.96 1.30
C ILE A 107 1.00 -13.70 -0.06
N VAL A 108 1.51 -14.29 -1.14
CA VAL A 108 0.93 -14.19 -2.49
C VAL A 108 -0.53 -14.67 -2.49
N GLU A 109 -0.82 -15.82 -1.89
CA GLU A 109 -2.18 -16.36 -1.77
C GLU A 109 -3.11 -15.43 -0.97
N ASP A 110 -2.64 -14.90 0.15
CA ASP A 110 -3.40 -13.99 1.01
C ASP A 110 -3.74 -12.67 0.31
N LEU A 111 -2.77 -12.06 -0.38
CA LEU A 111 -2.96 -10.80 -1.09
C LEU A 111 -3.80 -10.98 -2.37
N HIS A 112 -3.68 -12.12 -3.06
CA HIS A 112 -4.60 -12.52 -4.13
C HIS A 112 -6.04 -12.64 -3.63
N GLY A 113 -6.26 -13.32 -2.50
CA GLY A 113 -7.59 -13.50 -1.91
C GLY A 113 -8.23 -12.18 -1.45
N LEU A 114 -7.43 -11.17 -1.10
CA LEU A 114 -7.91 -9.80 -0.86
C LEU A 114 -8.18 -9.00 -2.14
N GLY A 115 -7.82 -9.53 -3.31
CA GLY A 115 -7.99 -8.87 -4.60
C GLY A 115 -7.02 -7.71 -4.83
N LEU A 116 -5.81 -7.74 -4.27
CA LEU A 116 -4.85 -6.64 -4.47
C LEU A 116 -4.26 -6.68 -5.89
N SER A 117 -4.52 -5.62 -6.66
CA SER A 117 -4.26 -5.49 -8.09
C SER A 117 -2.82 -5.03 -8.42
N TYR A 118 -1.83 -5.78 -7.94
CA TYR A 118 -0.43 -5.54 -8.29
C TYR A 118 -0.19 -5.80 -9.78
N ASP A 119 0.52 -4.90 -10.45
CA ASP A 119 1.10 -5.14 -11.78
C ASP A 119 2.24 -6.15 -11.67
N LEU A 120 3.03 -6.06 -10.59
CA LEU A 120 3.96 -7.10 -10.18
C LEU A 120 4.15 -7.13 -8.65
N PHE A 121 3.79 -8.26 -8.03
CA PHE A 121 4.27 -8.65 -6.69
C PHE A 121 5.32 -9.75 -6.86
N THR A 122 6.59 -9.41 -6.58
CA THR A 122 7.75 -10.31 -6.74
C THR A 122 8.40 -10.63 -5.39
N ARG A 123 9.72 -10.81 -5.32
CA ARG A 123 10.47 -11.15 -4.11
C ARG A 123 11.92 -10.66 -4.18
N THR A 124 12.56 -10.43 -3.03
CA THR A 124 13.94 -9.89 -3.01
C THR A 124 15.00 -10.95 -3.32
N THR A 125 14.69 -12.25 -3.31
CA THR A 125 15.67 -13.29 -3.67
C THR A 125 15.84 -13.56 -5.17
N THR A 126 15.27 -12.71 -6.03
CA THR A 126 15.50 -12.78 -7.48
C THR A 126 16.89 -12.30 -7.86
N ARG A 127 17.44 -12.86 -8.94
CA ARG A 127 18.73 -12.42 -9.48
C ARG A 127 18.67 -10.99 -10.02
N ASN A 128 17.53 -10.61 -10.58
CA ASN A 128 17.22 -9.24 -10.97
C ASN A 128 17.36 -8.27 -9.77
N HIS A 129 16.76 -8.58 -8.62
CA HIS A 129 16.91 -7.75 -7.42
C HIS A 129 18.37 -7.60 -7.00
N TYR A 130 19.13 -8.70 -7.01
CA TYR A 130 20.54 -8.68 -6.62
C TYR A 130 21.36 -7.77 -7.54
N ALA A 131 21.14 -7.84 -8.85
CA ALA A 131 21.82 -6.99 -9.82
C ALA A 131 21.53 -5.50 -9.60
N VAL A 132 20.26 -5.13 -9.38
CA VAL A 132 19.85 -3.73 -9.16
C VAL A 132 20.42 -3.18 -7.86
N VAL A 133 20.40 -3.96 -6.78
CA VAL A 133 21.00 -3.58 -5.48
C VAL A 133 22.50 -3.37 -5.62
N GLN A 134 23.18 -4.27 -6.34
CA GLN A 134 24.63 -4.19 -6.57
C GLN A 134 25.00 -2.98 -7.43
N GLU A 135 24.22 -2.66 -8.47
CA GLU A 135 24.41 -1.44 -9.27
C GLU A 135 24.26 -0.17 -8.41
N LEU A 136 23.21 -0.07 -7.59
CA LEU A 136 23.06 1.08 -6.68
C LEU A 136 24.21 1.17 -5.68
N PHE A 137 24.64 0.03 -5.12
CA PHE A 137 25.78 -0.01 -4.21
C PHE A 137 27.06 0.49 -4.89
N GLU A 138 27.40 -0.01 -6.08
CA GLU A 138 28.61 0.37 -6.81
C GLU A 138 28.56 1.84 -7.23
N GLY A 139 27.41 2.34 -7.70
CA GLY A 139 27.23 3.76 -8.04
C GLY A 139 27.42 4.68 -6.83
N MET A 140 26.79 4.35 -5.70
CA MET A 140 26.93 5.08 -4.44
C MET A 140 28.37 5.04 -3.89
N TYR A 141 29.05 3.90 -4.03
CA TYR A 141 30.46 3.74 -3.65
C TYR A 141 31.38 4.59 -4.52
N ARG A 142 31.15 4.60 -5.85
CA ARG A 142 31.89 5.40 -6.81
C ARG A 142 31.71 6.90 -6.59
N ASN A 143 30.50 7.33 -6.23
CA ASN A 143 30.18 8.71 -5.85
C ASN A 143 30.65 9.06 -4.43
N GLY A 144 31.32 8.12 -3.74
CA GLY A 144 31.94 8.31 -2.44
C GLY A 144 31.02 8.15 -1.24
N TYR A 145 29.70 8.08 -1.41
CA TYR A 145 28.72 8.04 -0.31
C TYR A 145 28.75 6.75 0.52
N ILE A 146 29.41 5.70 0.04
CA ILE A 146 29.67 4.47 0.79
C ILE A 146 31.14 4.41 1.18
N VAL A 147 31.42 4.29 2.49
CA VAL A 147 32.79 4.31 3.03
C VAL A 147 33.05 3.09 3.92
N PRO A 148 34.24 2.45 3.83
CA PRO A 148 34.61 1.38 4.76
C PRO A 148 34.93 1.94 6.15
N LYS A 149 34.53 1.23 7.20
CA LYS A 149 34.93 1.48 8.59
C LYS A 149 35.09 0.15 9.33
N THR A 150 36.11 0.08 10.18
CA THR A 150 36.31 -1.04 11.10
C THR A 150 35.53 -0.80 12.38
N THR A 151 34.77 -1.80 12.82
CA THR A 151 34.03 -1.80 14.09
C THR A 151 34.32 -3.08 14.86
N MET A 152 34.02 -3.09 16.16
CA MET A 152 34.04 -4.32 16.95
C MET A 152 32.73 -5.09 16.75
N GLY A 153 32.83 -6.38 16.48
CA GLY A 153 31.70 -7.31 16.39
C GLY A 153 31.90 -8.51 17.32
N ALA A 154 30.82 -9.17 17.70
CA ALA A 154 30.87 -10.35 18.55
C ALA A 154 30.70 -11.63 17.71
N ILE A 155 31.53 -12.65 17.97
CA ILE A 155 31.42 -13.98 17.33
C ILE A 155 31.29 -15.08 18.38
N SER A 156 30.63 -16.17 18.02
CA SER A 156 30.67 -17.42 18.78
C SER A 156 32.04 -18.08 18.60
N PRO A 157 32.79 -18.37 19.68
CA PRO A 157 34.13 -18.97 19.56
C PRO A 157 34.13 -20.36 18.90
N SER A 158 33.09 -21.17 19.14
CA SER A 158 33.00 -22.54 18.63
C SER A 158 32.56 -22.63 17.17
N THR A 159 31.70 -21.71 16.73
CA THR A 159 31.12 -21.76 15.37
C THR A 159 31.75 -20.73 14.42
N GLY A 160 32.42 -19.71 14.95
CA GLY A 160 32.93 -18.57 14.18
C GLY A 160 31.84 -17.63 13.67
N ARG A 161 30.55 -17.92 13.91
CA ARG A 161 29.43 -17.11 13.42
C ARG A 161 29.28 -15.83 14.24
N THR A 162 28.96 -14.73 13.58
CA THR A 162 28.65 -13.47 14.25
C THR A 162 27.38 -13.61 15.09
N LEU A 163 27.43 -13.03 16.29
CA LEU A 163 26.35 -12.97 17.24
C LEU A 163 25.74 -11.56 17.20
N PRO A 164 24.55 -11.39 16.60
CA PRO A 164 23.75 -10.19 16.78
C PRO A 164 23.64 -9.80 18.26
N ASP A 165 23.67 -8.50 18.54
CA ASP A 165 23.61 -7.92 19.89
C ASP A 165 22.46 -8.50 20.74
N ARG A 166 21.32 -8.75 20.10
CA ARG A 166 20.11 -9.32 20.73
C ARG A 166 20.25 -10.80 21.14
N TYR A 167 21.23 -11.51 20.58
CA TYR A 167 21.63 -12.85 21.00
C TYR A 167 22.73 -12.84 22.04
N ILE A 168 23.13 -11.68 22.53
CA ILE A 168 24.07 -11.56 23.63
C ILE A 168 23.26 -11.08 24.84
N GLU A 169 23.39 -11.80 25.94
CA GLU A 169 22.83 -11.42 27.23
C GLU A 169 23.92 -11.40 28.29
N GLY A 170 23.77 -10.56 29.30
CA GLY A 170 24.72 -10.44 30.40
C GLY A 170 24.19 -9.55 31.50
N THR A 171 25.04 -9.27 32.49
CA THR A 171 24.70 -8.34 33.56
C THR A 171 24.86 -6.89 33.08
N CYS A 172 23.82 -6.07 33.28
CA CYS A 172 23.83 -4.66 32.92
C CYS A 172 24.92 -3.90 33.70
N PRO A 173 25.84 -3.20 33.03
CA PRO A 173 26.91 -2.43 33.70
C PRO A 173 26.37 -1.22 34.47
N ILE A 174 25.15 -0.77 34.17
CA ILE A 174 24.55 0.43 34.76
C ILE A 174 23.75 0.10 36.02
N CYS A 175 22.87 -0.90 35.97
CA CYS A 175 21.93 -1.20 37.07
C CYS A 175 22.12 -2.59 37.70
N GLY A 176 23.05 -3.40 37.22
CA GLY A 176 23.33 -4.74 37.75
C GLY A 176 22.27 -5.79 37.42
N TYR A 177 21.37 -5.54 36.46
CA TYR A 177 20.38 -6.53 36.02
C TYR A 177 21.04 -7.68 35.26
N ASP A 178 20.98 -8.90 35.79
CA ASP A 178 21.75 -10.08 35.31
C ASP A 178 21.35 -10.67 33.95
N SER A 179 20.33 -10.10 33.30
CA SER A 179 19.81 -10.60 32.01
C SER A 179 19.51 -9.46 31.05
N ALA A 180 20.35 -8.43 31.05
CA ALA A 180 20.28 -7.37 30.05
C ALA A 180 20.68 -7.91 28.67
N ARG A 181 20.01 -7.44 27.63
CA ARG A 181 20.35 -7.76 26.25
C ARG A 181 21.47 -6.85 25.77
N GLY A 182 22.25 -7.32 24.81
CA GLY A 182 23.39 -6.57 24.27
C GLY A 182 23.01 -5.24 23.63
N ASP A 183 21.76 -5.08 23.21
CA ASP A 183 21.23 -3.84 22.63
C ASP A 183 20.51 -2.94 23.65
N GLN A 184 19.97 -3.50 24.73
CA GLN A 184 19.16 -2.77 25.71
C GLN A 184 18.99 -3.52 27.03
N CYS A 185 19.04 -2.79 28.16
CA CYS A 185 18.62 -3.33 29.44
C CYS A 185 17.11 -3.21 29.63
N ASP A 186 16.40 -4.34 29.72
CA ASP A 186 14.95 -4.36 29.93
C ASP A 186 14.53 -3.84 31.32
N ASN A 187 15.46 -3.74 32.29
CA ASN A 187 15.17 -3.24 33.63
C ASN A 187 15.29 -1.70 33.73
N CYS A 188 16.41 -1.12 33.28
CA CYS A 188 16.63 0.34 33.38
C CYS A 188 16.36 1.10 32.07
N GLY A 189 16.05 0.41 30.98
CA GLY A 189 15.68 1.00 29.68
C GLY A 189 16.84 1.54 28.86
N ASN A 190 18.05 1.63 29.43
CA ASN A 190 19.23 2.16 28.73
C ASN A 190 19.65 1.26 27.55
N GLN A 191 20.06 1.91 26.47
CA GLN A 191 20.72 1.26 25.34
C GLN A 191 22.13 0.83 25.76
N LEU A 192 22.53 -0.37 25.37
CA LEU A 192 23.83 -0.94 25.72
C LEU A 192 24.58 -1.31 24.44
N ASP A 193 25.90 -1.47 24.56
CA ASP A 193 26.73 -2.17 23.60
C ASP A 193 27.04 -3.57 24.18
N PRO A 194 26.99 -4.66 23.40
CA PRO A 194 27.28 -5.99 23.91
C PRO A 194 28.67 -6.12 24.55
N ILE A 195 29.64 -5.32 24.13
CA ILE A 195 31.00 -5.34 24.72
C ILE A 195 31.03 -4.81 26.15
N ASP A 196 30.06 -3.97 26.50
CA ASP A 196 29.95 -3.35 27.83
C ASP A 196 29.19 -4.24 28.83
N LEU A 197 28.54 -5.30 28.36
CA LEU A 197 27.87 -6.27 29.24
C LEU A 197 28.89 -6.98 30.13
N ILE A 198 28.55 -7.10 31.42
CA ILE A 198 29.32 -7.91 32.35
C ILE A 198 28.94 -9.38 32.15
N ASN A 199 29.93 -10.26 31.99
CA ASN A 199 29.74 -11.68 31.70
C ASN A 199 28.81 -11.95 30.50
N PRO A 200 29.11 -11.40 29.31
CA PRO A 200 28.27 -11.60 28.14
C PRO A 200 28.25 -13.09 27.77
N LYS A 201 27.09 -13.58 27.36
CA LYS A 201 26.84 -14.95 26.94
C LYS A 201 25.93 -14.97 25.72
N SER A 202 26.17 -15.92 24.83
CA SER A 202 25.28 -16.18 23.70
C SER A 202 24.00 -16.86 24.18
N ARG A 203 22.84 -16.34 23.77
CA ARG A 203 21.53 -16.98 23.98
C ARG A 203 21.37 -18.27 23.17
N ILE A 204 22.19 -18.46 22.14
CA ILE A 204 22.12 -19.62 21.25
C ILE A 204 22.77 -20.85 21.90
N ASN A 205 24.01 -20.70 22.40
CA ASN A 205 24.81 -21.82 22.88
C ASN A 205 25.42 -21.64 24.27
N GLY A 206 25.16 -20.51 24.95
CA GLY A 206 25.63 -20.23 26.31
C GLY A 206 27.10 -19.82 26.44
N GLU A 207 27.87 -19.82 25.34
CA GLU A 207 29.29 -19.48 25.35
C GLU A 207 29.51 -17.97 25.51
N ALA A 208 30.67 -17.60 26.07
CA ALA A 208 31.11 -16.20 26.08
C ALA A 208 31.47 -15.76 24.65
N PRO A 209 30.89 -14.66 24.13
CA PRO A 209 31.24 -14.15 22.82
C PRO A 209 32.69 -13.66 22.79
N LYS A 210 33.36 -13.84 21.64
CA LYS A 210 34.66 -13.22 21.36
C LYS A 210 34.43 -11.95 20.55
N PHE A 211 34.95 -10.83 21.02
CA PHE A 211 34.92 -9.58 20.28
C PHE A 211 36.10 -9.50 19.31
N VAL A 212 35.81 -9.21 18.04
CA VAL A 212 36.78 -9.14 16.95
C VAL A 212 36.55 -7.89 16.12
N GLU A 213 37.63 -7.34 15.56
CA GLU A 213 37.50 -6.29 14.55
C GLU A 213 36.89 -6.87 13.27
N THR A 214 35.93 -6.14 12.72
CA THR A 214 35.21 -6.51 11.50
C THR A 214 34.98 -5.23 10.69
N GLU A 215 35.28 -5.28 9.40
CA GLU A 215 35.12 -4.15 8.50
C GLU A 215 33.71 -4.16 7.88
N HIS A 216 33.05 -3.00 7.89
CA HIS A 216 31.73 -2.78 7.32
C HIS A 216 31.75 -1.57 6.39
N PHE A 217 30.83 -1.56 5.43
CA PHE A 217 30.56 -0.39 4.61
C PHE A 217 29.45 0.42 5.25
N PHE A 218 29.62 1.73 5.28
CA PHE A 218 28.68 2.69 5.87
C PHE A 218 28.18 3.64 4.78
N LEU A 219 26.88 3.89 4.79
CA LEU A 219 26.28 5.01 4.09
C LEU A 219 26.52 6.29 4.89
N ASP A 220 27.17 7.25 4.27
CA ASP A 220 27.43 8.57 4.83
C ASP A 220 26.22 9.50 4.67
N LEU A 221 25.17 9.21 5.44
CA LEU A 221 23.93 10.00 5.46
C LEU A 221 24.15 11.51 5.73
N PRO A 222 25.08 11.95 6.60
CA PRO A 222 25.38 13.38 6.77
C PRO A 222 25.67 14.13 5.46
N ALA A 223 26.39 13.49 4.53
CA ALA A 223 26.75 14.06 3.24
C ALA A 223 25.54 14.30 2.31
N LEU A 224 24.38 13.74 2.64
CA LEU A 224 23.13 13.84 1.87
C LEU A 224 22.07 14.69 2.59
N ALA A 225 22.33 15.16 3.81
CA ALA A 225 21.32 15.84 4.62
C ALA A 225 20.75 17.11 3.97
N GLU A 226 21.58 17.89 3.27
CA GLU A 226 21.16 19.16 2.68
C GLU A 226 20.27 18.98 1.45
N VAL A 227 20.61 18.06 0.54
CA VAL A 227 19.75 17.76 -0.62
C VAL A 227 18.40 17.18 -0.17
N LEU A 228 18.39 16.37 0.88
CA LEU A 228 17.15 15.88 1.49
C LEU A 228 16.30 17.01 2.07
N ARG A 229 16.93 17.99 2.75
CA ARG A 229 16.23 19.14 3.32
C ARG A 229 15.55 19.96 2.22
N GLN A 230 16.29 20.27 1.16
CA GLN A 230 15.77 20.99 0.00
C GLN A 230 14.59 20.25 -0.64
N TRP A 231 14.71 18.94 -0.85
CA TRP A 231 13.62 18.13 -1.38
C TRP A 231 12.39 18.14 -0.45
N LEU A 232 12.55 17.91 0.86
CA LEU A 232 11.45 17.93 1.83
C LEU A 232 10.75 19.29 1.90
N ASP A 233 11.46 20.39 1.69
CA ASP A 233 10.88 21.74 1.70
C ASP A 233 9.99 22.05 0.50
N THR A 234 10.12 21.28 -0.58
CA THR A 234 9.19 21.34 -1.72
C THR A 234 7.93 20.49 -1.54
N ARG A 235 7.81 19.71 -0.45
CA ARG A 235 6.69 18.78 -0.24
C ARG A 235 5.52 19.48 0.44
N GLU A 236 4.40 19.59 -0.27
CA GLU A 236 3.12 20.08 0.25
C GLU A 236 2.08 18.94 0.32
N GLY A 237 1.09 19.05 1.21
CA GLY A 237 -0.03 18.09 1.28
C GLY A 237 0.24 16.76 1.99
N TRP A 238 1.50 16.42 2.26
CA TRP A 238 1.86 15.23 3.03
C TRP A 238 1.29 15.29 4.46
N ARG A 239 1.13 14.10 5.07
CA ARG A 239 0.71 14.02 6.47
C ARG A 239 1.71 14.77 7.38
N PRO A 240 1.23 15.65 8.29
CA PRO A 240 2.11 16.48 9.11
C PRO A 240 3.07 15.72 10.03
N ASN A 241 2.71 14.51 10.46
CA ASN A 241 3.57 13.63 11.27
C ASN A 241 4.81 13.19 10.48
N VAL A 242 4.64 12.83 9.20
CA VAL A 242 5.72 12.42 8.30
C VAL A 242 6.72 13.57 8.15
N LEU A 243 6.30 14.73 7.62
CA LEU A 243 7.21 15.85 7.36
C LEU A 243 7.96 16.32 8.62
N ARG A 244 7.27 16.39 9.77
CA ARG A 244 7.90 16.83 11.02
C ARG A 244 8.92 15.83 11.52
N PHE A 245 8.59 14.54 11.49
CA PHE A 245 9.51 13.47 11.87
C PHE A 245 10.75 13.46 10.98
N SER A 246 10.56 13.53 9.66
CA SER A 246 11.65 13.50 8.68
C SER A 246 12.59 14.70 8.82
N ARG A 247 12.05 15.93 8.94
CA ARG A 247 12.85 17.15 9.12
C ARG A 247 13.69 17.10 10.40
N ASN A 248 13.10 16.71 11.52
CA ASN A 248 13.81 16.62 12.79
C ASN A 248 14.97 15.61 12.73
N LEU A 249 14.82 14.54 11.96
CA LEU A 249 15.86 13.52 11.82
C LEU A 249 17.06 14.02 10.99
N LEU A 250 16.87 14.98 10.09
CA LEU A 250 17.95 15.52 9.25
C LEU A 250 19.02 16.29 10.04
N ASP A 251 18.70 16.78 11.24
CA ASP A 251 19.62 17.58 12.05
C ASP A 251 20.63 16.74 12.84
N ASP A 252 20.40 15.42 12.96
CA ASP A 252 21.28 14.48 13.66
C ASP A 252 21.44 13.16 12.88
N LEU A 253 21.62 13.27 11.55
CA LEU A 253 21.95 12.10 10.74
C LEU A 253 23.35 11.60 11.08
N GLN A 254 23.45 10.30 11.30
CA GLN A 254 24.70 9.60 11.55
C GLN A 254 24.98 8.61 10.41
N PRO A 255 26.25 8.35 10.06
CA PRO A 255 26.58 7.30 9.12
C PRO A 255 26.03 5.95 9.59
N ARG A 256 25.46 5.14 8.68
CA ARG A 256 24.84 3.85 9.03
C ARG A 256 25.49 2.70 8.29
N ALA A 257 25.79 1.61 8.98
CA ALA A 257 26.33 0.41 8.37
C ALA A 257 25.31 -0.23 7.41
N ILE A 258 25.70 -0.42 6.16
CA ILE A 258 24.89 -1.06 5.10
C ILE A 258 25.34 -2.48 4.78
N THR A 259 26.30 -3.01 5.54
CA THR A 259 26.68 -4.42 5.47
C THR A 259 26.57 -5.08 6.83
N ARG A 260 26.31 -6.38 6.83
CA ARG A 260 26.12 -7.19 8.03
C ARG A 260 26.85 -8.50 7.88
N ASP A 261 27.31 -9.03 9.01
CA ASP A 261 27.93 -10.36 9.06
C ASP A 261 26.82 -11.40 9.10
N LEU A 262 26.36 -11.78 7.91
CA LEU A 262 25.27 -12.71 7.66
C LEU A 262 25.65 -13.59 6.47
N GLU A 263 25.10 -14.80 6.42
CA GLU A 263 25.28 -15.70 5.29
C GLU A 263 24.17 -15.55 4.24
N TRP A 264 23.02 -15.01 4.66
CA TRP A 264 21.81 -14.85 3.86
C TRP A 264 21.51 -13.38 3.55
N GLY A 265 21.51 -13.02 2.27
CA GLY A 265 21.36 -11.64 1.79
C GLY A 265 21.92 -11.45 0.38
N VAL A 266 21.95 -10.19 -0.09
CA VAL A 266 22.64 -9.81 -1.34
C VAL A 266 24.17 -9.75 -1.11
N PRO A 267 25.00 -10.39 -1.96
CA PRO A 267 26.46 -10.28 -1.88
C PRO A 267 26.96 -8.86 -2.16
N ILE A 268 28.02 -8.45 -1.47
CA ILE A 268 28.68 -7.16 -1.71
C ILE A 268 29.47 -7.24 -3.02
N PRO A 269 29.29 -6.34 -3.99
CA PRO A 269 29.82 -6.54 -5.33
C PRO A 269 31.30 -6.13 -5.52
N LEU A 270 31.98 -5.67 -4.47
CA LEU A 270 33.38 -5.24 -4.57
C LEU A 270 34.37 -6.41 -4.66
N ASP A 271 35.49 -6.19 -5.34
CA ASP A 271 36.61 -7.13 -5.40
C ASP A 271 37.11 -7.48 -4.00
N GLY A 272 37.33 -8.78 -3.74
CA GLY A 272 37.68 -9.30 -2.41
C GLY A 272 36.49 -9.45 -1.44
N TRP A 273 35.30 -8.97 -1.80
CA TRP A 273 34.06 -9.12 -1.02
C TRP A 273 33.02 -10.00 -1.69
N ARG A 274 32.99 -10.03 -3.03
CA ARG A 274 31.99 -10.75 -3.83
C ARG A 274 31.87 -12.24 -3.51
N ASP A 275 33.01 -12.89 -3.21
CA ASP A 275 33.08 -14.32 -2.90
C ASP A 275 32.98 -14.64 -1.40
N ARG A 276 32.88 -13.62 -0.54
CA ARG A 276 32.77 -13.83 0.91
C ARG A 276 31.41 -14.39 1.24
N SER A 277 31.36 -15.54 1.93
CA SER A 277 30.10 -16.13 2.38
C SER A 277 29.57 -15.52 3.68
N ASP A 278 30.41 -14.81 4.42
CA ASP A 278 30.19 -14.35 5.80
C ASP A 278 29.69 -12.89 5.90
N LYS A 279 29.55 -12.19 4.77
CA LYS A 279 29.10 -10.79 4.73
C LYS A 279 28.09 -10.54 3.61
N ARG A 280 27.04 -9.80 3.95
CA ARG A 280 25.96 -9.41 3.01
C ARG A 280 25.63 -7.94 3.15
N ILE A 281 24.99 -7.40 2.13
CA ILE A 281 24.30 -6.12 2.21
C ILE A 281 23.18 -6.25 3.26
N TYR A 282 23.05 -5.23 4.09
CA TYR A 282 22.10 -5.21 5.19
C TYR A 282 20.70 -4.89 4.65
N VAL A 283 19.70 -5.66 5.07
CA VAL A 283 18.33 -5.63 4.55
C VAL A 283 17.67 -4.24 4.47
N TRP A 284 17.99 -3.33 5.39
CA TRP A 284 17.40 -1.99 5.32
C TRP A 284 17.85 -1.19 4.09
N PHE A 285 19.02 -1.52 3.52
CA PHE A 285 19.54 -0.94 2.30
C PHE A 285 18.91 -1.57 1.05
N ASP A 286 18.82 -2.90 0.97
CA ASP A 286 18.29 -3.59 -0.22
C ASP A 286 16.75 -3.58 -0.32
N ALA A 287 16.03 -3.65 0.81
CA ALA A 287 14.57 -3.74 0.80
C ALA A 287 13.90 -2.53 0.15
N VAL A 288 14.40 -1.31 0.39
CA VAL A 288 13.87 -0.10 -0.25
C VAL A 288 14.20 -0.03 -1.75
N ILE A 289 15.25 -0.72 -2.21
CA ILE A 289 15.59 -0.87 -3.64
C ILE A 289 14.62 -1.84 -4.33
N GLY A 290 13.92 -2.67 -3.54
CA GLY A 290 12.89 -3.60 -3.98
C GLY A 290 11.93 -2.98 -5.01
N TYR A 291 11.40 -1.77 -4.75
CA TYR A 291 10.46 -1.09 -5.66
C TYR A 291 11.01 -0.87 -7.06
N LEU A 292 12.26 -0.42 -7.15
CA LEU A 292 12.95 -0.19 -8.42
C LEU A 292 13.21 -1.53 -9.12
N SER A 293 13.73 -2.51 -8.39
CA SER A 293 14.00 -3.83 -8.96
C SER A 293 12.73 -4.53 -9.46
N ALA A 294 11.60 -4.42 -8.77
CA ALA A 294 10.31 -4.95 -9.20
C ALA A 294 9.80 -4.22 -10.45
N SER A 295 10.00 -2.91 -10.55
CA SER A 295 9.63 -2.14 -11.74
C SER A 295 10.46 -2.56 -12.96
N ILE A 296 11.77 -2.75 -12.78
CA ILE A 296 12.66 -3.26 -13.82
C ILE A 296 12.27 -4.69 -14.23
N GLU A 297 11.96 -5.55 -13.26
CA GLU A 297 11.49 -6.91 -13.53
C GLU A 297 10.18 -6.91 -14.33
N TRP A 298 9.21 -6.08 -13.93
CA TRP A 298 7.95 -5.90 -14.64
C TRP A 298 8.18 -5.46 -16.09
N ALA A 299 9.05 -4.47 -16.32
CA ALA A 299 9.37 -3.98 -17.66
C ALA A 299 10.02 -5.07 -18.53
N ARG A 300 10.96 -5.83 -17.96
CA ARG A 300 11.56 -6.98 -18.67
C ARG A 300 10.54 -8.05 -19.02
N ARG A 301 9.56 -8.30 -18.14
CA ARG A 301 8.46 -9.27 -18.37
C ARG A 301 7.42 -8.78 -19.39
N SER A 302 7.19 -7.48 -19.49
CA SER A 302 6.20 -6.89 -20.39
C SER A 302 6.64 -6.84 -21.87
N GLY A 303 7.92 -7.15 -22.14
CA GLY A 303 8.50 -7.11 -23.48
C GLY A 303 9.16 -5.78 -23.86
N ASP A 304 9.11 -4.78 -22.97
CA ASP A 304 9.81 -3.49 -23.10
C ASP A 304 10.69 -3.26 -21.85
N PRO A 305 11.96 -3.74 -21.85
CA PRO A 305 12.86 -3.63 -20.71
C PRO A 305 13.12 -2.21 -20.19
N GLU A 306 12.82 -1.17 -20.97
CA GLU A 306 13.00 0.23 -20.60
C GLU A 306 11.71 0.89 -20.08
N ALA A 307 10.57 0.18 -20.11
CA ALA A 307 9.27 0.73 -19.72
C ALA A 307 9.23 1.30 -18.29
N TRP A 308 10.03 0.74 -17.37
CA TRP A 308 10.12 1.22 -15.99
C TRP A 308 10.58 2.67 -15.89
N ARG A 309 11.39 3.15 -16.85
CA ARG A 309 11.96 4.50 -16.83
C ARG A 309 10.89 5.59 -16.86
N LYS A 310 9.73 5.32 -17.46
CA LYS A 310 8.56 6.23 -17.49
C LYS A 310 8.05 6.62 -16.10
N TYR A 311 8.30 5.76 -15.11
CA TYR A 311 7.87 5.94 -13.71
C TYR A 311 9.01 6.42 -12.80
N TRP A 312 10.27 6.20 -13.19
CA TRP A 312 11.44 6.36 -12.32
C TRP A 312 12.42 7.45 -12.77
N ASN A 313 12.44 7.86 -14.04
CA ASN A 313 13.37 8.88 -14.55
C ASN A 313 12.62 10.15 -14.99
N SER A 314 13.21 11.32 -14.74
CA SER A 314 12.79 12.59 -15.36
C SER A 314 13.36 12.68 -16.78
N LYS A 315 12.66 13.37 -17.69
CA LYS A 315 13.09 13.51 -19.08
C LYS A 315 14.26 14.47 -19.28
N ASP A 316 14.41 15.47 -18.41
CA ASP A 316 15.32 16.60 -18.70
C ASP A 316 16.74 16.38 -18.18
N GLY A 317 17.01 15.25 -17.50
CA GLY A 317 18.31 15.02 -16.85
C GLY A 317 18.63 16.03 -15.73
N GLU A 318 17.77 17.00 -15.50
CA GLU A 318 17.75 17.93 -14.37
C GLU A 318 16.68 17.47 -13.40
N GLY A 319 17.11 16.85 -12.29
CA GLY A 319 16.20 16.52 -11.20
C GLY A 319 15.55 17.81 -10.67
N SER A 320 14.23 17.75 -10.46
CA SER A 320 13.40 18.63 -9.61
C SER A 320 12.51 19.74 -10.21
N VAL A 321 12.40 19.94 -11.54
CA VAL A 321 11.36 20.85 -12.08
C VAL A 321 10.66 20.27 -13.32
N PRO A 322 9.31 20.33 -13.42
CA PRO A 322 8.58 19.94 -14.63
C PRO A 322 8.90 20.88 -15.84
N SER A 323 9.19 20.34 -17.05
CA SER A 323 9.28 21.09 -18.32
C SER A 323 8.13 20.87 -19.33
N ALA A 324 7.71 21.94 -20.00
CA ALA A 324 6.49 22.13 -20.80
C ALA A 324 6.23 21.20 -22.03
N ASP A 325 6.93 20.08 -22.14
CA ASP A 325 7.03 19.23 -23.33
C ASP A 325 6.32 17.86 -23.14
N GLY A 326 5.75 17.60 -21.96
CA GLY A 326 4.70 16.60 -21.76
C GLY A 326 5.13 15.12 -21.74
N VAL A 327 6.39 14.82 -21.43
CA VAL A 327 6.79 13.46 -21.02
C VAL A 327 7.84 13.61 -19.92
N GLY A 328 7.69 12.90 -18.81
CA GLY A 328 8.60 13.01 -17.65
C GLY A 328 8.24 14.11 -16.63
N GLU A 329 7.33 15.03 -16.93
CA GLU A 329 6.68 15.91 -15.93
C GLU A 329 5.63 15.17 -15.10
N ASP A 330 5.05 14.11 -15.66
CA ASP A 330 3.85 13.47 -15.14
C ASP A 330 4.12 12.18 -14.35
N ALA A 331 5.38 11.82 -14.10
CA ALA A 331 5.71 10.65 -13.28
C ALA A 331 5.51 10.96 -11.79
N ARG A 332 4.48 10.36 -11.17
CA ARG A 332 4.16 10.54 -9.74
C ARG A 332 4.35 9.25 -8.98
N SER A 333 5.12 9.28 -7.90
CA SER A 333 5.45 8.09 -7.10
C SER A 333 4.92 8.20 -5.66
N TYR A 334 4.06 7.26 -5.30
CA TYR A 334 3.37 7.20 -4.01
C TYR A 334 3.81 5.94 -3.26
N TYR A 335 4.36 6.13 -2.06
CA TYR A 335 4.90 5.03 -1.26
C TYR A 335 3.94 4.74 -0.10
N PHE A 336 3.35 3.55 -0.07
CA PHE A 336 2.34 3.15 0.91
C PHE A 336 2.92 2.25 1.99
N MET A 337 2.80 2.65 3.26
CA MET A 337 3.43 1.96 4.38
C MET A 337 2.75 2.23 5.73
N GLY A 338 3.16 1.49 6.77
CA GLY A 338 2.89 1.86 8.17
C GLY A 338 3.94 2.82 8.72
N LYS A 339 3.60 3.54 9.80
CA LYS A 339 4.43 4.62 10.36
C LYS A 339 5.87 4.27 10.75
N ASP A 340 6.15 3.00 11.09
CA ASP A 340 7.51 2.56 11.40
C ASP A 340 8.47 2.68 10.21
N ASN A 341 7.92 2.69 8.99
CA ASN A 341 8.70 2.74 7.76
C ASN A 341 8.96 4.17 7.26
N ILE A 342 8.48 5.21 7.96
CA ILE A 342 8.65 6.61 7.54
C ILE A 342 10.13 6.93 7.31
N VAL A 343 11.01 6.62 8.27
CA VAL A 343 12.45 6.90 8.15
C VAL A 343 13.06 6.31 6.88
N PHE A 344 12.64 5.11 6.50
CA PHE A 344 13.18 4.43 5.35
C PHE A 344 12.77 5.09 4.02
N HIS A 345 11.63 5.76 3.97
CA HIS A 345 11.07 6.29 2.71
C HIS A 345 11.12 7.81 2.59
N SER A 346 11.27 8.52 3.72
CA SER A 346 11.41 9.98 3.73
C SER A 346 12.86 10.45 3.95
N VAL A 347 13.78 9.55 4.27
CA VAL A 347 15.20 9.87 4.50
C VAL A 347 16.08 8.88 3.78
N ILE A 348 16.06 7.61 4.16
CA ILE A 348 17.01 6.63 3.64
C ILE A 348 16.87 6.45 2.13
N TRP A 349 15.68 6.11 1.65
CA TRP A 349 15.45 5.85 0.23
C TRP A 349 15.75 7.07 -0.65
N PRO A 350 15.22 8.28 -0.36
CA PRO A 350 15.64 9.49 -1.06
C PRO A 350 17.15 9.75 -1.02
N ALA A 351 17.84 9.42 0.09
CA ALA A 351 19.30 9.56 0.17
C ALA A 351 20.01 8.61 -0.80
N LEU A 352 19.54 7.35 -0.90
CA LEU A 352 20.08 6.39 -1.88
C LEU A 352 19.87 6.87 -3.31
N LEU A 353 18.68 7.38 -3.63
CA LEU A 353 18.35 7.91 -4.95
C LEU A 353 19.20 9.12 -5.34
N SER A 354 19.31 10.12 -4.45
CA SER A 354 20.12 11.32 -4.68
C SER A 354 21.60 11.00 -4.75
N GLY A 355 22.15 10.22 -3.81
CA GLY A 355 23.57 9.85 -3.84
C GLY A 355 23.94 9.03 -5.09
N TYR A 356 23.04 8.16 -5.57
CA TYR A 356 23.25 7.39 -6.80
C TYR A 356 23.20 8.31 -8.02
N SER A 357 22.35 9.33 -7.99
CA SER A 357 22.26 10.39 -9.01
C SER A 357 23.41 11.40 -8.94
N GLY A 358 24.40 11.20 -8.05
CA GLY A 358 25.57 12.08 -7.89
C GLY A 358 25.26 13.37 -7.12
N GLU A 359 24.12 13.46 -6.46
CA GLU A 359 23.70 14.64 -5.70
C GLU A 359 24.13 14.55 -4.23
N GLY A 360 24.25 15.71 -3.57
CA GLY A 360 24.67 15.82 -2.18
C GLY A 360 25.94 16.66 -2.03
N SER A 361 26.74 16.38 -1.00
CA SER A 361 27.96 17.15 -0.71
C SER A 361 29.22 16.65 -1.43
N ARG A 362 29.11 15.62 -2.28
CA ARG A 362 30.22 15.03 -3.03
C ARG A 362 29.97 15.16 -4.52
N ASP A 363 31.04 15.37 -5.27
CA ASP A 363 30.99 15.38 -6.74
C ASP A 363 30.84 13.94 -7.23
N GLY A 364 29.71 13.65 -7.89
CA GLY A 364 29.40 12.35 -8.45
C GLY A 364 28.59 12.47 -9.72
N GLU A 365 28.42 11.36 -10.42
CA GLU A 365 27.63 11.28 -11.65
C GLU A 365 26.61 10.14 -11.52
N PRO A 366 25.44 10.23 -12.19
CA PRO A 366 24.51 9.12 -12.26
C PRO A 366 25.14 7.85 -12.84
N GLY A 367 24.75 6.69 -12.31
CA GLY A 367 25.12 5.38 -12.88
C GLY A 367 24.26 4.98 -14.09
N GLU A 368 24.25 3.69 -14.44
CA GLU A 368 23.54 3.17 -15.62
C GLU A 368 22.01 3.29 -15.54
N LEU A 369 21.47 3.39 -14.31
CA LEU A 369 20.03 3.61 -14.08
C LEU A 369 19.63 5.07 -14.32
N GLY A 370 20.59 5.98 -14.53
CA GLY A 370 20.37 7.40 -14.72
C GLY A 370 19.94 8.12 -13.44
N ARG A 371 19.52 9.39 -13.55
CA ARG A 371 18.94 10.13 -12.42
C ARG A 371 17.56 9.56 -12.07
N LEU A 372 17.37 9.23 -10.80
CA LEU A 372 16.13 8.62 -10.31
C LEU A 372 15.27 9.65 -9.57
N ASN A 373 13.97 9.66 -9.87
CA ASN A 373 13.01 10.58 -9.27
C ASN A 373 12.79 10.28 -7.79
N LEU A 374 12.79 11.34 -6.98
CA LEU A 374 12.46 11.25 -5.55
C LEU A 374 10.96 11.03 -5.34
N PRO A 375 10.54 10.47 -4.18
CA PRO A 375 9.13 10.24 -3.88
C PRO A 375 8.25 11.50 -4.05
N THR A 376 7.12 11.35 -4.72
CA THR A 376 6.09 12.40 -4.75
C THR A 376 5.39 12.50 -3.40
N GLU A 377 4.98 11.35 -2.85
CA GLU A 377 4.36 11.26 -1.52
C GLU A 377 4.71 9.98 -0.75
N VAL A 378 4.94 10.12 0.56
CA VAL A 378 5.01 9.02 1.52
C VAL A 378 3.69 8.92 2.27
N VAL A 379 2.87 7.95 1.87
CA VAL A 379 1.54 7.67 2.41
C VAL A 379 1.68 6.71 3.58
N SER A 380 1.74 7.26 4.79
CA SER A 380 1.87 6.49 6.01
C SER A 380 0.52 6.31 6.72
N SER A 381 0.19 5.07 7.05
CA SER A 381 -0.91 4.70 7.95
C SER A 381 -0.42 4.51 9.39
N GLU A 382 -1.30 4.75 10.36
CA GLU A 382 -1.05 4.52 11.79
C GLU A 382 -1.31 3.04 12.16
N TYR A 383 -1.24 2.65 13.43
CA TYR A 383 -1.44 1.26 13.82
C TYR A 383 -2.92 0.89 13.94
N LEU A 384 -3.24 -0.32 13.48
CA LEU A 384 -4.45 -1.02 13.88
C LEU A 384 -4.14 -1.85 15.14
N THR A 385 -4.88 -1.64 16.22
CA THR A 385 -4.92 -2.50 17.40
C THR A 385 -6.13 -3.43 17.33
N MET A 386 -6.22 -4.38 18.25
CA MET A 386 -7.35 -5.30 18.32
C MET A 386 -7.82 -5.48 19.77
N GLU A 387 -9.10 -5.21 20.02
CA GLU A 387 -9.75 -5.37 21.32
C GLU A 387 -8.93 -4.71 22.45
N GLY A 388 -8.48 -3.48 22.21
CA GLY A 388 -7.66 -2.68 23.12
C GLY A 388 -6.21 -3.17 23.31
N ARG A 389 -5.76 -4.16 22.52
CA ARG A 389 -4.43 -4.76 22.61
C ARG A 389 -3.65 -4.56 21.31
N LYS A 390 -2.33 -4.37 21.41
CA LYS A 390 -1.45 -4.37 20.22
C LYS A 390 -1.39 -5.77 19.63
N PHE A 391 -1.38 -5.86 18.29
CA PHE A 391 -1.12 -7.12 17.60
C PHE A 391 0.22 -7.72 18.06
N SER A 392 0.21 -9.01 18.39
CA SER A 392 1.40 -9.70 18.87
C SER A 392 1.35 -11.18 18.52
N SER A 393 2.14 -11.58 17.53
CA SER A 393 2.29 -12.99 17.13
C SER A 393 2.79 -13.86 18.28
N SER A 394 3.72 -13.36 19.10
CA SER A 394 4.24 -14.09 20.26
C SER A 394 3.22 -14.28 21.38
N ARG A 395 2.25 -13.37 21.52
CA ARG A 395 1.15 -13.48 22.50
C ARG A 395 -0.15 -14.03 21.89
N LYS A 396 -0.11 -14.48 20.62
CA LYS A 396 -1.27 -14.98 19.85
C LYS A 396 -2.46 -14.02 19.76
N VAL A 397 -2.22 -12.71 19.90
CA VAL A 397 -3.24 -11.67 19.73
C VAL A 397 -3.16 -11.20 18.28
N VAL A 398 -3.63 -12.02 17.33
CA VAL A 398 -3.53 -11.78 15.88
C VAL A 398 -4.73 -12.35 15.13
N ILE A 399 -5.19 -11.63 14.09
CA ILE A 399 -6.10 -12.15 13.07
C ILE A 399 -5.30 -12.25 11.76
N TYR A 400 -4.93 -13.48 11.38
CA TYR A 400 -4.22 -13.72 10.11
C TYR A 400 -5.15 -13.48 8.92
N VAL A 401 -4.58 -13.00 7.81
CA VAL A 401 -5.35 -12.70 6.58
C VAL A 401 -5.98 -13.97 6.04
N ARG A 402 -5.20 -15.05 5.90
CA ARG A 402 -5.70 -16.37 5.51
C ARG A 402 -6.90 -16.83 6.31
N ASP A 403 -6.75 -16.84 7.64
CA ASP A 403 -7.79 -17.26 8.58
C ASP A 403 -9.08 -16.44 8.42
N PHE A 404 -8.93 -15.14 8.18
CA PHE A 404 -10.07 -14.25 7.95
C PHE A 404 -10.76 -14.60 6.62
N LEU A 405 -10.01 -14.74 5.53
CA LEU A 405 -10.54 -15.04 4.20
C LEU A 405 -11.18 -16.43 4.09
N GLU A 406 -10.76 -17.39 4.91
CA GLU A 406 -11.41 -18.69 5.02
C GLU A 406 -12.81 -18.60 5.64
N ARG A 407 -13.11 -17.53 6.40
CA ARG A 407 -14.35 -17.39 7.18
C ARG A 407 -15.29 -16.29 6.70
N TYR A 408 -14.74 -15.20 6.18
CA TYR A 408 -15.45 -13.96 5.86
C TYR A 408 -15.08 -13.42 4.47
N ASP A 409 -15.99 -12.65 3.88
CA ASP A 409 -15.79 -12.08 2.54
C ASP A 409 -14.67 -11.03 2.55
N ALA A 410 -13.81 -11.05 1.52
CA ALA A 410 -12.70 -10.12 1.38
C ALA A 410 -13.15 -8.65 1.40
N ASP A 411 -14.24 -8.34 0.69
CA ASP A 411 -14.77 -6.97 0.61
C ASP A 411 -15.33 -6.47 1.95
N ALA A 412 -15.76 -7.35 2.86
CA ALA A 412 -16.17 -6.93 4.20
C ALA A 412 -14.96 -6.39 5.00
N LEU A 413 -13.79 -7.02 4.86
CA LEU A 413 -12.55 -6.52 5.46
C LEU A 413 -12.06 -5.24 4.79
N ARG A 414 -12.09 -5.19 3.45
CA ARG A 414 -11.67 -3.99 2.71
C ARG A 414 -12.54 -2.79 3.06
N TYR A 415 -13.86 -3.00 3.16
CA TYR A 415 -14.81 -1.99 3.62
C TYR A 415 -14.47 -1.50 5.03
N PHE A 416 -14.25 -2.42 5.97
CA PHE A 416 -13.88 -2.07 7.33
C PHE A 416 -12.60 -1.23 7.36
N ILE A 417 -11.56 -1.66 6.64
CA ILE A 417 -10.27 -0.93 6.59
C ILE A 417 -10.46 0.47 6.01
N ALA A 418 -11.24 0.63 4.94
CA ALA A 418 -11.49 1.94 4.37
C ALA A 418 -12.31 2.84 5.33
N ALA A 419 -13.37 2.31 5.95
CA ALA A 419 -14.30 3.09 6.76
C ALA A 419 -13.81 3.36 8.21
N ALA A 420 -12.96 2.49 8.75
CA ALA A 420 -12.55 2.50 10.15
C ALA A 420 -11.07 2.19 10.39
N GLY A 421 -10.27 2.02 9.34
CA GLY A 421 -8.83 1.74 9.46
C GLY A 421 -8.01 2.93 9.95
N PRO A 422 -6.71 2.70 10.23
CA PRO A 422 -5.83 3.65 10.89
C PRO A 422 -5.25 4.68 9.91
N GLU A 423 -6.11 5.42 9.20
CA GLU A 423 -5.69 6.39 8.20
C GLU A 423 -4.83 7.50 8.83
N SER A 424 -5.33 8.20 9.85
CA SER A 424 -4.70 9.39 10.45
C SER A 424 -4.31 9.24 11.92
N ASN A 425 -4.79 8.20 12.58
CA ASN A 425 -4.62 7.94 14.00
C ASN A 425 -4.73 6.44 14.24
N ASP A 426 -4.13 5.94 15.32
CA ASP A 426 -4.30 4.55 15.73
C ASP A 426 -5.80 4.24 15.87
N THR A 427 -6.21 3.04 15.44
CA THR A 427 -7.61 2.59 15.49
C THR A 427 -7.69 1.18 16.07
N ASP A 428 -8.79 0.86 16.73
CA ASP A 428 -9.00 -0.46 17.32
C ASP A 428 -10.00 -1.26 16.50
N PHE A 429 -9.60 -2.45 16.05
CA PHE A 429 -10.49 -3.43 15.47
C PHE A 429 -11.26 -4.13 16.60
N THR A 430 -12.59 -4.14 16.48
CA THR A 430 -13.45 -4.99 17.30
C THR A 430 -14.39 -5.81 16.43
N TRP A 431 -14.66 -7.06 16.84
CA TRP A 431 -15.56 -7.93 16.10
C TRP A 431 -17.00 -7.39 16.08
N ALA A 432 -17.42 -6.69 17.13
CA ALA A 432 -18.72 -6.03 17.19
C ALA A 432 -18.86 -4.92 16.14
N GLU A 433 -17.84 -4.08 15.96
CA GLU A 433 -17.88 -3.03 14.94
C GLU A 433 -17.76 -3.62 13.53
N PHE A 434 -16.97 -4.68 13.34
CA PHE A 434 -16.92 -5.42 12.08
C PHE A 434 -18.30 -5.99 11.69
N LEU A 435 -18.95 -6.69 12.62
CA LEU A 435 -20.30 -7.23 12.45
C LEU A 435 -21.31 -6.12 12.10
N ARG A 436 -21.31 -5.03 12.86
CA ARG A 436 -22.22 -3.89 12.66
C ARG A 436 -22.06 -3.30 11.26
N ARG A 437 -20.82 -3.00 10.84
CA ARG A 437 -20.55 -2.43 9.51
C ARG A 437 -20.96 -3.37 8.38
N ASN A 438 -20.64 -4.66 8.51
CA ASN A 438 -21.07 -5.63 7.51
C ASN A 438 -22.59 -5.71 7.41
N ASN A 439 -23.29 -5.89 8.53
CA ASN A 439 -24.72 -6.15 8.50
C ASN A 439 -25.56 -4.89 8.22
N ASP A 440 -25.19 -3.75 8.81
CA ASP A 440 -26.01 -2.55 8.75
C ASP A 440 -25.69 -1.71 7.51
N GLU A 441 -24.42 -1.65 7.11
CA GLU A 441 -23.97 -0.78 6.01
C GLU A 441 -23.92 -1.57 4.68
N LEU A 442 -23.19 -2.69 4.63
CA LEU A 442 -23.08 -3.49 3.40
C LEU A 442 -24.36 -4.28 3.11
N VAL A 443 -24.86 -5.09 4.05
CA VAL A 443 -26.04 -5.94 3.80
C VAL A 443 -27.32 -5.12 3.75
N ALA A 444 -27.64 -4.36 4.81
CA ALA A 444 -28.91 -3.65 4.91
C ALA A 444 -28.96 -2.34 4.10
N GLY A 445 -27.82 -1.66 3.92
CA GLY A 445 -27.72 -0.44 3.12
C GLY A 445 -27.55 -0.73 1.63
N TRP A 446 -26.38 -1.26 1.25
CA TRP A 446 -26.01 -1.43 -0.16
C TRP A 446 -26.63 -2.66 -0.82
N GLY A 447 -26.42 -3.84 -0.24
CA GLY A 447 -26.93 -5.12 -0.77
C GLY A 447 -28.44 -5.15 -0.91
N ASN A 448 -29.17 -4.66 0.09
CA ASN A 448 -30.62 -4.55 0.05
C ASN A 448 -31.11 -3.61 -1.05
N LEU A 449 -30.45 -2.45 -1.26
CA LEU A 449 -30.77 -1.53 -2.35
C LEU A 449 -30.65 -2.22 -3.71
N VAL A 450 -29.52 -2.87 -3.97
CA VAL A 450 -29.29 -3.61 -5.22
C VAL A 450 -30.35 -4.69 -5.40
N ASN A 451 -30.51 -5.55 -4.39
CA ASN A 451 -31.39 -6.72 -4.46
C ASN A 451 -32.85 -6.32 -4.71
N ARG A 452 -33.39 -5.35 -3.97
CA ARG A 452 -34.81 -4.95 -4.11
C ARG A 452 -35.08 -4.25 -5.43
N SER A 453 -34.14 -3.43 -5.92
CA SER A 453 -34.30 -2.67 -7.17
C SER A 453 -34.25 -3.59 -8.39
N VAL A 454 -33.24 -4.47 -8.45
CA VAL A 454 -33.11 -5.47 -9.52
C VAL A 454 -34.27 -6.45 -9.47
N SER A 455 -34.67 -6.95 -8.29
CA SER A 455 -35.83 -7.85 -8.16
C SER A 455 -37.11 -7.21 -8.69
N MET A 456 -37.35 -5.94 -8.36
CA MET A 456 -38.57 -5.24 -8.77
C MET A 456 -38.57 -4.97 -10.28
N ALA A 457 -37.45 -4.58 -10.86
CA ALA A 457 -37.32 -4.38 -12.30
C ALA A 457 -37.47 -5.70 -13.07
N ALA A 458 -36.77 -6.77 -12.64
CA ALA A 458 -36.90 -8.10 -13.23
C ALA A 458 -38.33 -8.63 -13.15
N LYS A 459 -39.02 -8.48 -12.01
CA LYS A 459 -40.39 -8.96 -11.84
C LYS A 459 -41.42 -8.22 -12.69
N ASN A 460 -41.31 -6.89 -12.80
CA ASN A 460 -42.34 -6.08 -13.46
C ASN A 460 -42.06 -5.83 -14.94
N PHE A 461 -40.79 -5.85 -15.36
CA PHE A 461 -40.37 -5.51 -16.72
C PHE A 461 -39.50 -6.59 -17.38
N GLY A 462 -38.89 -7.51 -16.63
CA GLY A 462 -37.97 -8.55 -17.15
C GLY A 462 -36.61 -8.02 -17.62
N ALA A 463 -36.44 -6.70 -17.66
CA ALA A 463 -35.28 -6.01 -18.18
C ALA A 463 -35.17 -4.62 -17.53
N ILE A 464 -34.07 -3.92 -17.78
CA ILE A 464 -33.93 -2.50 -17.44
C ILE A 464 -35.02 -1.72 -18.20
N PRO A 465 -35.97 -1.07 -17.51
CA PRO A 465 -37.05 -0.34 -18.18
C PRO A 465 -36.49 0.87 -18.94
N PRO A 466 -37.10 1.28 -20.06
CA PRO A 466 -36.73 2.52 -20.73
C PRO A 466 -37.09 3.73 -19.88
N VAL A 467 -36.33 4.81 -20.05
CA VAL A 467 -36.64 6.13 -19.47
C VAL A 467 -36.84 7.14 -20.58
N ASP A 468 -37.88 7.97 -20.44
CA ASP A 468 -38.04 9.17 -21.26
C ASP A 468 -37.40 10.35 -20.50
N PRO A 469 -36.29 10.94 -21.01
CA PRO A 469 -35.64 12.07 -20.37
C PRO A 469 -36.58 13.27 -20.16
N ALA A 470 -37.57 13.48 -21.04
CA ALA A 470 -38.53 14.58 -20.90
C ALA A 470 -39.57 14.33 -19.79
N GLY A 471 -39.68 13.08 -19.30
CA GLY A 471 -40.59 12.66 -18.24
C GLY A 471 -39.94 12.56 -16.86
N LEU A 472 -38.69 13.00 -16.70
CA LEU A 472 -38.01 13.04 -15.41
C LEU A 472 -38.63 14.15 -14.53
N THR A 473 -38.89 13.79 -13.27
CA THR A 473 -39.29 14.75 -12.24
C THR A 473 -38.05 15.38 -11.61
N GLU A 474 -38.23 16.51 -10.91
CA GLU A 474 -37.14 17.17 -10.16
C GLU A 474 -36.44 16.21 -9.18
N ALA A 475 -37.19 15.30 -8.55
CA ALA A 475 -36.61 14.30 -7.64
C ALA A 475 -35.72 13.27 -8.36
N ASP A 476 -36.06 12.92 -9.60
CA ASP A 476 -35.27 11.99 -10.43
C ASP A 476 -33.97 12.66 -10.89
N GLU A 477 -34.08 13.90 -11.37
CA GLU A 477 -32.94 14.70 -11.82
C GLU A 477 -31.98 14.99 -10.66
N ALA A 478 -32.51 15.29 -9.47
CA ALA A 478 -31.71 15.54 -8.27
C ALA A 478 -30.88 14.31 -7.88
N LEU A 479 -31.47 13.11 -7.85
CA LEU A 479 -30.73 11.90 -7.50
C LEU A 479 -29.63 11.59 -8.54
N LEU A 480 -29.95 11.71 -9.84
CA LEU A 480 -28.97 11.51 -10.90
C LEU A 480 -27.82 12.54 -10.80
N ALA A 481 -28.12 13.79 -10.45
CA ALA A 481 -27.11 14.81 -10.23
C ALA A 481 -26.22 14.51 -9.02
N THR A 482 -26.79 14.01 -7.92
CA THR A 482 -26.02 13.55 -6.75
C THR A 482 -25.04 12.44 -7.12
N ALA A 483 -25.48 11.43 -7.87
CA ALA A 483 -24.61 10.34 -8.31
C ALA A 483 -23.45 10.84 -9.19
N ARG A 484 -23.75 11.70 -10.18
CA ARG A 484 -22.72 12.31 -11.05
C ARG A 484 -21.72 13.16 -10.27
N ALA A 485 -22.18 13.97 -9.32
CA ALA A 485 -21.30 14.80 -8.49
C ALA A 485 -20.37 13.95 -7.59
N GLY A 486 -20.79 12.73 -7.24
CA GLY A 486 -19.99 11.78 -6.46
C GLY A 486 -18.64 11.45 -7.08
N PHE A 487 -18.53 11.36 -8.41
CA PHE A 487 -17.27 11.04 -9.10
C PHE A 487 -16.16 12.05 -8.81
N ALA A 488 -16.47 13.34 -8.89
CA ALA A 488 -15.49 14.38 -8.61
C ALA A 488 -15.08 14.38 -7.12
N GLY A 489 -16.05 14.33 -6.20
CA GLY A 489 -15.80 14.40 -4.76
C GLY A 489 -15.07 13.17 -4.21
N VAL A 490 -15.54 11.97 -4.54
CA VAL A 490 -14.92 10.71 -4.10
C VAL A 490 -13.53 10.56 -4.71
N GLY A 491 -13.38 10.87 -6.00
CA GLY A 491 -12.10 10.79 -6.70
C GLY A 491 -11.02 11.69 -6.08
N ASP A 492 -11.34 12.96 -5.82
CA ASP A 492 -10.41 13.91 -5.16
C ASP A 492 -9.97 13.39 -3.78
N LEU A 493 -10.89 12.81 -3.01
CA LEU A 493 -10.59 12.24 -1.69
C LEU A 493 -9.68 11.01 -1.79
N ILE A 494 -9.90 10.09 -2.74
CA ILE A 494 -9.01 8.94 -2.94
C ILE A 494 -7.62 9.42 -3.41
N GLY A 495 -7.56 10.35 -4.36
CA GLY A 495 -6.32 10.91 -4.88
C GLY A 495 -5.46 11.63 -3.83
N ARG A 496 -6.08 12.10 -2.74
CA ARG A 496 -5.40 12.70 -1.57
C ARG A 496 -5.31 11.77 -0.37
N HIS A 497 -5.49 10.46 -0.57
CA HIS A 497 -5.37 9.42 0.45
C HIS A 497 -6.31 9.60 1.66
N ARG A 498 -7.51 10.13 1.43
CA ARG A 498 -8.61 10.33 2.39
C ARG A 498 -9.67 9.24 2.26
N GLN A 499 -9.23 7.99 2.32
CA GLN A 499 -10.04 6.79 2.07
C GLN A 499 -11.30 6.72 2.93
N LYS A 500 -11.21 7.07 4.21
CA LYS A 500 -12.35 7.07 5.13
C LYS A 500 -13.43 8.06 4.74
N GLN A 501 -13.04 9.23 4.25
CA GLN A 501 -13.99 10.22 3.76
C GLN A 501 -14.56 9.81 2.42
N ALA A 502 -13.71 9.32 1.51
CA ALA A 502 -14.10 8.88 0.18
C ALA A 502 -15.19 7.79 0.22
N ILE A 503 -14.99 6.73 1.00
CA ILE A 503 -15.98 5.65 1.12
C ILE A 503 -17.28 6.14 1.80
N GLY A 504 -17.17 7.08 2.74
CA GLY A 504 -18.31 7.74 3.35
C GLY A 504 -19.16 8.51 2.34
N GLU A 505 -18.54 9.31 1.46
CA GLU A 505 -19.24 10.02 0.38
C GLU A 505 -19.85 9.05 -0.65
N ALA A 506 -19.17 7.96 -1.01
CA ALA A 506 -19.72 6.93 -1.88
C ALA A 506 -20.96 6.26 -1.26
N MET A 507 -20.92 5.93 0.03
CA MET A 507 -22.06 5.36 0.75
C MET A 507 -23.21 6.37 0.97
N LYS A 508 -22.96 7.68 0.92
CA LYS A 508 -24.05 8.67 0.89
C LYS A 508 -24.86 8.57 -0.41
N VAL A 509 -24.23 8.33 -1.56
CA VAL A 509 -24.96 8.09 -2.82
C VAL A 509 -25.89 6.88 -2.68
N VAL A 510 -25.43 5.81 -2.03
CA VAL A 510 -26.24 4.63 -1.69
C VAL A 510 -27.41 4.98 -0.76
N ALA A 511 -27.17 5.79 0.27
CA ALA A 511 -28.23 6.23 1.19
C ALA A 511 -29.28 7.09 0.48
N GLU A 512 -28.86 7.95 -0.44
CA GLU A 512 -29.74 8.81 -1.25
C GLU A 512 -30.64 8.02 -2.20
N ALA A 513 -30.09 7.01 -2.88
CA ALA A 513 -30.88 6.10 -3.69
C ALA A 513 -31.90 5.30 -2.84
N ASN A 514 -31.52 4.90 -1.63
CA ASN A 514 -32.43 4.23 -0.70
C ASN A 514 -33.59 5.13 -0.26
N ARG A 515 -33.30 6.41 0.02
CA ARG A 515 -34.29 7.44 0.37
C ARG A 515 -35.25 7.67 -0.79
N TYR A 516 -34.72 7.89 -1.99
CA TYR A 516 -35.50 8.11 -3.20
C TYR A 516 -36.51 6.97 -3.45
N LEU A 517 -36.07 5.71 -3.43
CA LEU A 517 -37.01 4.58 -3.59
C LEU A 517 -38.08 4.52 -2.51
N SER A 518 -37.76 4.95 -1.29
CA SER A 518 -38.70 4.97 -0.16
C SER A 518 -39.77 6.04 -0.31
N GLU A 519 -39.38 7.22 -0.78
CA GLU A 519 -40.27 8.35 -1.01
C GLU A 519 -41.14 8.15 -2.27
N GLN A 520 -40.54 7.67 -3.36
CA GLN A 520 -41.25 7.39 -4.61
C GLN A 520 -42.14 6.15 -4.53
N ALA A 521 -41.84 5.24 -3.60
CA ALA A 521 -42.63 4.05 -3.26
C ALA A 521 -43.19 3.27 -4.47
N PRO A 522 -42.34 2.82 -5.43
CA PRO A 522 -42.80 2.19 -6.67
C PRO A 522 -43.66 0.94 -6.46
N TRP A 523 -43.53 0.24 -5.32
CA TRP A 523 -44.37 -0.92 -4.97
C TRP A 523 -45.86 -0.58 -4.71
N LYS A 524 -46.20 0.71 -4.54
CA LYS A 524 -47.58 1.18 -4.42
C LYS A 524 -48.22 1.45 -5.78
N LEU A 525 -47.42 1.65 -6.82
CA LEU A 525 -47.86 1.83 -8.20
C LEU A 525 -48.21 0.45 -8.76
N LYS A 526 -49.50 0.14 -8.91
CA LYS A 526 -49.94 -1.22 -9.28
C LYS A 526 -50.79 -1.27 -10.54
N ASP A 527 -51.32 -0.13 -10.96
CA ASP A 527 -52.19 -0.05 -12.11
C ASP A 527 -51.36 0.06 -13.40
N GLU A 528 -51.90 -0.42 -14.53
CA GLU A 528 -51.21 -0.33 -15.83
C GLU A 528 -50.90 1.12 -16.22
N ALA A 529 -51.72 2.08 -15.78
CA ALA A 529 -51.48 3.51 -15.99
C ALA A 529 -50.25 4.04 -15.23
N ASP A 530 -49.85 3.40 -14.13
CA ASP A 530 -48.70 3.81 -13.33
C ASP A 530 -47.38 3.18 -13.81
N LYS A 531 -47.45 2.13 -14.65
CA LYS A 531 -46.26 1.41 -15.13
C LYS A 531 -45.20 2.32 -15.74
N PRO A 532 -45.52 3.35 -16.55
CA PRO A 532 -44.51 4.29 -17.04
C PRO A 532 -43.74 4.97 -15.90
N ARG A 533 -44.44 5.44 -14.85
CA ARG A 533 -43.79 6.08 -13.70
C ARG A 533 -42.94 5.10 -12.90
N MET A 534 -43.43 3.88 -12.66
CA MET A 534 -42.65 2.82 -12.03
C MET A 534 -41.38 2.53 -12.82
N GLY A 535 -41.49 2.43 -14.15
CA GLY A 535 -40.37 2.23 -15.07
C GLY A 535 -39.30 3.31 -14.91
N THR A 536 -39.70 4.59 -14.92
CA THR A 536 -38.77 5.72 -14.68
C THR A 536 -38.09 5.62 -13.32
N ILE A 537 -38.82 5.38 -12.24
CA ILE A 537 -38.26 5.28 -10.88
C ILE A 537 -37.21 4.16 -10.81
N LEU A 538 -37.52 3.00 -11.37
CA LEU A 538 -36.62 1.85 -11.36
C LEU A 538 -35.41 2.07 -12.27
N HIS A 539 -35.58 2.69 -13.45
CA HIS A 539 -34.45 3.04 -14.31
C HIS A 539 -33.49 3.99 -13.59
N VAL A 540 -34.01 5.07 -12.99
CA VAL A 540 -33.21 6.05 -12.25
C VAL A 540 -32.47 5.41 -11.08
N ALA A 541 -33.16 4.56 -10.30
CA ALA A 541 -32.53 3.83 -9.20
C ALA A 541 -31.42 2.88 -9.69
N LEU A 542 -31.65 2.14 -10.78
CA LEU A 542 -30.65 1.24 -11.36
C LEU A 542 -29.45 2.01 -11.96
N GLN A 543 -29.67 3.20 -12.53
CA GLN A 543 -28.59 4.05 -13.03
C GLN A 543 -27.69 4.49 -11.86
N VAL A 544 -28.30 4.94 -10.76
CA VAL A 544 -27.57 5.38 -9.57
C VAL A 544 -26.88 4.20 -8.87
N ILE A 545 -27.47 3.00 -8.90
CA ILE A 545 -26.80 1.77 -8.47
C ILE A 545 -25.57 1.50 -9.34
N SER A 546 -25.66 1.65 -10.66
CA SER A 546 -24.49 1.50 -11.54
C SER A 546 -23.39 2.52 -11.21
N ASP A 547 -23.76 3.79 -11.02
CA ASP A 547 -22.81 4.85 -10.67
C ASP A 547 -22.17 4.60 -9.29
N ALA A 548 -22.97 4.27 -8.28
CA ALA A 548 -22.48 3.93 -6.94
C ALA A 548 -21.58 2.68 -6.95
N ASN A 549 -21.86 1.71 -7.83
CA ASN A 549 -21.01 0.54 -8.01
C ASN A 549 -19.62 0.94 -8.53
N THR A 550 -19.56 1.83 -9.53
CA THR A 550 -18.31 2.38 -10.03
C THR A 550 -17.55 3.14 -8.94
N LEU A 551 -18.23 3.98 -8.16
CA LEU A 551 -17.61 4.71 -7.04
C LEU A 551 -17.06 3.78 -5.94
N LEU A 552 -17.74 2.66 -5.68
CA LEU A 552 -17.35 1.68 -4.68
C LEU A 552 -16.33 0.65 -5.20
N THR A 553 -16.10 0.56 -6.51
CA THR A 553 -15.22 -0.44 -7.14
C THR A 553 -13.79 -0.46 -6.57
N PRO A 554 -13.12 0.69 -6.32
CA PRO A 554 -11.81 0.68 -5.68
C PRO A 554 -11.81 0.00 -4.31
N PHE A 555 -12.90 0.10 -3.56
CA PHE A 555 -13.05 -0.43 -2.21
C PHE A 555 -13.52 -1.89 -2.20
N LEU A 556 -14.46 -2.24 -3.07
CA LEU A 556 -15.21 -3.51 -3.05
C LEU A 556 -15.16 -4.22 -4.42
N PRO A 557 -13.97 -4.58 -4.94
CA PRO A 557 -13.84 -5.08 -6.31
C PRO A 557 -14.62 -6.38 -6.56
N HIS A 558 -14.68 -7.30 -5.59
CA HIS A 558 -15.40 -8.58 -5.78
C HIS A 558 -16.90 -8.36 -5.92
N SER A 559 -17.46 -7.54 -5.03
CA SER A 559 -18.88 -7.19 -4.99
C SER A 559 -19.25 -6.31 -6.17
N ALA A 560 -18.34 -5.43 -6.61
CA ALA A 560 -18.57 -4.57 -7.77
C ALA A 560 -18.76 -5.37 -9.06
N GLN A 561 -17.97 -6.44 -9.26
CA GLN A 561 -18.20 -7.37 -10.37
C GLN A 561 -19.58 -8.04 -10.28
N GLN A 562 -19.97 -8.52 -9.09
CA GLN A 562 -21.27 -9.16 -8.90
C GLN A 562 -22.45 -8.20 -9.17
N VAL A 563 -22.37 -6.95 -8.72
CA VAL A 563 -23.41 -5.94 -8.97
C VAL A 563 -23.50 -5.61 -10.47
N HIS A 564 -22.37 -5.49 -11.17
CA HIS A 564 -22.35 -5.31 -12.63
C HIS A 564 -23.11 -6.44 -13.35
N GLU A 565 -22.87 -7.69 -12.96
CA GLU A 565 -23.57 -8.86 -13.50
C GLU A 565 -25.07 -8.89 -13.15
N LEU A 566 -25.44 -8.47 -11.93
CA LEU A 566 -26.84 -8.34 -11.53
C LEU A 566 -27.61 -7.28 -12.31
N LEU A 567 -26.91 -6.26 -12.82
CA LEU A 567 -27.46 -5.27 -13.77
C LEU A 567 -27.46 -5.78 -15.23
N GLY A 568 -27.18 -7.07 -15.44
CA GLY A 568 -27.11 -7.71 -16.76
C GLY A 568 -25.83 -7.36 -17.54
N GLY A 569 -24.84 -6.74 -16.88
CA GLY A 569 -23.54 -6.46 -17.47
C GLY A 569 -22.77 -7.74 -17.78
N THR A 570 -22.04 -7.74 -18.89
CA THR A 570 -21.13 -8.82 -19.28
C THR A 570 -19.68 -8.33 -19.25
N GLY A 571 -18.73 -9.26 -19.17
CA GLY A 571 -17.30 -8.94 -19.16
C GLY A 571 -16.80 -8.49 -17.79
N VAL A 572 -15.65 -7.81 -17.79
CA VAL A 572 -14.94 -7.40 -16.57
C VAL A 572 -15.32 -5.96 -16.21
N HIS A 573 -15.81 -5.76 -14.99
CA HIS A 573 -16.04 -4.45 -14.38
C HIS A 573 -14.91 -4.10 -13.39
N ALA A 574 -14.55 -5.05 -12.53
CA ALA A 574 -13.48 -4.91 -11.56
C ALA A 574 -12.42 -5.99 -11.81
N PRO A 575 -11.32 -5.70 -12.52
CA PRO A 575 -10.29 -6.69 -12.78
C PRO A 575 -9.64 -7.16 -11.47
N MET A 576 -9.33 -8.46 -11.43
CA MET A 576 -8.80 -9.17 -10.27
C MET A 576 -7.38 -9.66 -10.56
N PRO A 577 -6.48 -9.70 -9.56
CA PRO A 577 -5.16 -10.27 -9.74
C PRO A 577 -5.23 -11.76 -10.04
N VAL A 578 -4.17 -12.28 -10.64
CA VAL A 578 -3.91 -13.70 -10.84
C VAL A 578 -2.58 -14.07 -10.21
N ILE A 579 -2.46 -15.34 -9.79
CA ILE A 579 -1.19 -15.91 -9.37
C ILE A 579 -0.58 -16.64 -10.57
N GLU A 580 0.63 -16.24 -10.97
CA GLU A 580 1.38 -16.92 -12.02
C GLU A 580 2.66 -17.52 -11.46
N GLN A 581 2.96 -18.75 -11.87
CA GLN A 581 4.28 -19.35 -11.62
C GLN A 581 5.21 -18.92 -12.74
N VAL A 582 6.27 -18.21 -12.39
CA VAL A 582 7.21 -17.65 -13.36
C VAL A 582 8.63 -18.13 -13.09
N ASP A 583 9.43 -18.22 -14.15
CA ASP A 583 10.87 -18.38 -14.04
C ASP A 583 11.51 -17.05 -13.59
N ASP A 584 12.62 -17.16 -12.86
CA ASP A 584 13.51 -16.02 -12.59
C ASP A 584 14.24 -15.67 -13.90
N LEU A 585 14.23 -14.37 -14.24
CA LEU A 585 14.70 -13.88 -15.54
C LEU A 585 16.20 -14.12 -15.79
N ASP A 586 16.97 -14.39 -14.73
CA ASP A 586 18.43 -14.57 -14.80
C ASP A 586 18.85 -15.92 -14.18
N GLY A 587 18.00 -16.95 -14.29
CA GLY A 587 18.35 -18.34 -14.01
C GLY A 587 18.23 -18.77 -12.54
N GLY A 588 17.50 -18.03 -11.71
CA GLY A 588 17.05 -18.48 -10.39
C GLY A 588 15.90 -19.52 -10.43
N PRO A 589 15.48 -20.06 -9.27
CA PRO A 589 14.35 -20.98 -9.20
C PRO A 589 13.02 -20.27 -9.47
N ALA A 590 12.07 -20.97 -10.11
CA ALA A 590 10.72 -20.47 -10.33
C ALA A 590 9.97 -20.15 -9.02
N TYR A 591 9.08 -19.16 -9.07
CA TYR A 591 8.32 -18.68 -7.91
C TYR A 591 6.98 -18.06 -8.34
N PRO A 592 6.00 -17.98 -7.41
CA PRO A 592 4.73 -17.37 -7.71
C PRO A 592 4.84 -15.85 -7.61
N VAL A 593 4.22 -15.14 -8.54
CA VAL A 593 4.01 -13.69 -8.54
C VAL A 593 2.51 -13.37 -8.54
N LEU A 594 2.17 -12.17 -8.07
CA LEU A 594 0.86 -11.57 -8.39
C LEU A 594 1.02 -10.61 -9.55
N THR A 595 0.12 -10.72 -10.52
CA THR A 595 0.02 -9.83 -11.67
C THR A 595 -1.43 -9.80 -12.18
N GLY A 596 -1.72 -9.10 -13.27
CA GLY A 596 -3.04 -9.10 -13.90
C GLY A 596 -3.15 -8.13 -15.07
N ASP A 597 -4.21 -8.31 -15.88
CA ASP A 597 -4.60 -7.33 -16.90
C ASP A 597 -5.58 -6.32 -16.31
N TYR A 598 -5.10 -5.10 -16.07
CA TYR A 598 -5.88 -3.99 -15.53
C TYR A 598 -6.16 -2.90 -16.59
N THR A 599 -5.96 -3.21 -17.88
CA THR A 599 -6.31 -2.32 -19.00
C THR A 599 -7.81 -2.37 -19.33
N VAL A 600 -8.50 -3.38 -18.79
CA VAL A 600 -9.95 -3.58 -18.88
C VAL A 600 -10.65 -3.19 -17.58
N GLY A 601 -11.95 -2.96 -17.64
CA GLY A 601 -12.77 -2.67 -16.46
C GLY A 601 -13.55 -1.36 -16.57
N ALA A 602 -14.11 -0.96 -15.44
CA ALA A 602 -14.85 0.29 -15.31
C ALA A 602 -13.95 1.52 -15.46
N ARG A 603 -14.51 2.59 -15.99
CA ARG A 603 -13.90 3.93 -16.04
C ARG A 603 -14.52 4.81 -14.96
N TRP A 604 -13.79 5.83 -14.50
CA TRP A 604 -14.22 6.75 -13.46
C TRP A 604 -15.19 7.81 -14.01
N GLU A 605 -16.30 7.36 -14.56
CA GLU A 605 -17.35 8.18 -15.14
C GLU A 605 -18.73 7.54 -14.96
N SER A 606 -19.76 8.37 -14.98
CA SER A 606 -21.15 7.88 -15.03
C SER A 606 -21.46 7.42 -16.45
N VAL A 607 -21.74 6.13 -16.60
CA VAL A 607 -22.10 5.52 -17.88
C VAL A 607 -23.58 5.18 -17.87
N ALA A 608 -24.32 5.63 -18.89
CA ALA A 608 -25.73 5.35 -19.01
C ALA A 608 -25.99 3.83 -19.12
N ILE A 609 -26.89 3.31 -18.29
CA ILE A 609 -27.34 1.93 -18.37
C ILE A 609 -28.22 1.71 -19.61
N GLU A 610 -28.09 0.55 -20.22
CA GLU A 610 -28.80 0.23 -21.45
C GLU A 610 -30.22 -0.28 -21.16
N ALA A 611 -31.24 0.46 -21.64
CA ALA A 611 -32.62 0.01 -21.57
C ALA A 611 -32.83 -1.29 -22.37
N GLY A 612 -33.70 -2.16 -21.87
CA GLY A 612 -33.99 -3.46 -22.49
C GLY A 612 -32.98 -4.56 -22.15
N ARG A 613 -31.89 -4.25 -21.43
CA ARG A 613 -30.95 -5.25 -20.93
C ARG A 613 -31.67 -6.24 -19.98
N PRO A 614 -31.64 -7.55 -20.24
CA PRO A 614 -32.38 -8.53 -19.43
C PRO A 614 -31.92 -8.54 -17.97
N LEU A 615 -32.87 -8.69 -17.06
CA LEU A 615 -32.60 -8.83 -15.63
C LEU A 615 -33.17 -10.14 -15.10
N ALA A 616 -32.43 -10.79 -14.22
CA ALA A 616 -32.85 -12.01 -13.54
C ALA A 616 -33.13 -11.72 -12.06
N ALA A 617 -33.77 -12.70 -11.39
CA ALA A 617 -33.90 -12.65 -9.94
C ALA A 617 -32.51 -12.59 -9.29
N PRO A 618 -32.20 -11.57 -8.47
CA PRO A 618 -30.86 -11.37 -7.95
C PRO A 618 -30.54 -12.34 -6.81
N LYS A 619 -29.27 -12.70 -6.71
CA LYS A 619 -28.71 -13.32 -5.50
C LYS A 619 -28.22 -12.23 -4.54
N PRO A 620 -28.21 -12.45 -3.22
CA PRO A 620 -27.58 -11.53 -2.28
C PRO A 620 -26.09 -11.36 -2.59
N VAL A 621 -25.63 -10.10 -2.65
CA VAL A 621 -24.22 -9.75 -2.92
C VAL A 621 -23.36 -9.91 -1.66
N PHE A 622 -23.90 -9.52 -0.50
CA PHE A 622 -23.19 -9.56 0.78
C PHE A 622 -23.77 -10.62 1.70
N ARG A 623 -22.90 -11.36 2.39
CA ARG A 623 -23.30 -12.32 3.40
C ARG A 623 -23.66 -11.62 4.71
N LYS A 624 -24.87 -11.87 5.22
CA LYS A 624 -25.23 -11.49 6.59
C LYS A 624 -24.49 -12.38 7.58
N LEU A 625 -23.82 -11.76 8.55
CA LEU A 625 -23.10 -12.46 9.61
C LEU A 625 -24.00 -12.67 10.83
N ASP A 626 -23.90 -13.83 11.47
CA ASP A 626 -24.60 -14.12 12.71
C ASP A 626 -23.94 -13.33 13.87
N PRO A 627 -24.70 -12.75 14.81
CA PRO A 627 -24.11 -12.11 15.98
C PRO A 627 -23.15 -12.99 16.79
N SER A 628 -23.30 -14.32 16.73
CA SER A 628 -22.43 -15.28 17.44
C SER A 628 -20.96 -15.17 17.05
N ILE A 629 -20.63 -14.60 15.87
CA ILE A 629 -19.24 -14.48 15.42
C ILE A 629 -18.38 -13.67 16.40
N VAL A 630 -18.99 -12.74 17.14
CA VAL A 630 -18.26 -11.91 18.11
C VAL A 630 -17.72 -12.79 19.22
N ASP A 631 -18.59 -13.60 19.84
CA ASP A 631 -18.20 -14.50 20.92
C ASP A 631 -17.28 -15.62 20.41
N GLU A 632 -17.55 -16.17 19.22
CA GLU A 632 -16.74 -17.22 18.61
C GLU A 632 -15.30 -16.78 18.31
N GLU A 633 -15.11 -15.59 17.73
CA GLU A 633 -13.78 -15.09 17.41
C GLU A 633 -13.03 -14.60 18.67
N LEU A 634 -13.73 -14.01 19.64
CA LEU A 634 -13.14 -13.68 20.94
C LEU A 634 -12.67 -14.94 21.67
N ALA A 635 -13.42 -16.04 21.58
CA ALA A 635 -13.01 -17.34 22.13
C ALA A 635 -11.75 -17.87 21.43
N ARG A 636 -11.65 -17.78 20.09
CA ARG A 636 -10.44 -18.18 19.34
C ARG A 636 -9.20 -17.38 19.75
N LEU A 637 -9.37 -16.11 20.09
CA LEU A 637 -8.28 -15.24 20.55
C LEU A 637 -7.81 -15.56 21.97
N ALA A 638 -8.64 -16.23 22.78
CA ALA A 638 -8.32 -16.57 24.16
C ALA A 638 -7.44 -17.84 24.28
N GLY A 639 -7.31 -18.63 23.21
CA GLY A 639 -6.59 -19.91 23.18
C GLY A 639 -7.54 -21.07 23.33
#